data_AF-A0A9E3CXM9-F1
#
_entry.id   AF-A0A9E3CXM9-F1
#
_cell.length_a   1.000
_cell.length_b   1.000
_cell.length_c   1.000
_cell.angle_alpha   90.00
_cell.angle_beta   90.00
_cell.angle_gamma   90.00
#
_symmetry.space_group_name_H-M   'P 1'
#
loop_
_entity.id
_entity.type
_entity.pdbx_description
1 polymer ?
#
loop_
_entity_poly.entity_id
_entity_poly.type
_entity_poly.pdbx_seq_one_letter_code
_entity_poly.pdbx_strand_id
1 'polypeptide(L)'
;MASTTPPLRSLHWPALVTAACCMALALVLALHYPLSHSLALAGVLAAAAVSMRWWTRTPALLALMPVLGFAPWSGWLVFEEMDMLVLAVAAGAYAALAFRQPPTERLPAWRHELSYSGPVLVLLLLFVGTSLLSMQRGFADAGGFQFGWWQGYLEPLNSLRNVKAYFLALLLVPLWTRAAAVQPQAQSEALMWGMVGSCVLMSLAALWERQAFTGLLNFSSDYRTTALFWEMHVGGAAFDGALALSMPFVLMALLRQHSPLGFAALMGVAVLGLYACLTTFSRGVYLAVPVGMIVMLGLRGAQWRRASQQKVLDIKPLLSVPGPAKIGALALVLCFGLGALHMFSSSGYRGLLALLGSMMILLTMPSSQWLPSRGQRIVGTIMGALLALLATGVATALAIYLPKAAYVSYSVAFFAALVARRLNQPGQARPVQSCLMSALWFWVLFSTVLVADSWGGSGARDDALAVAAPLGLGWLAMLIWPQFWPFKILGSMGWRQRGLVFSALVVIGATVGVLGGGVYLRDRMSAAAEDLDTRLTHWRQGVSMLSGPQDLWLGKGAGRYVASEFFEGPLKDRIGDYRLQEDGHESWLRLAGMHQPTGGGEMLRVSQRISAPRGPVHFEARVRVDKPVNLGLEVTEKHLLYSDAYIGRNLSIKPLPDGGGWQRVQVDFGPASGMGGDWFAPKLIVFSIIMDDPDGKADIDSMSLTDSRGELLSNGNFSQGLAHWFFSSDRNHLPWHIKNMALHVLFEQGVLGLAVLAGLVLLVLLRLSFGRGRDQPLAPAMAGAIVGFLCVGAFDSLLDVPRVGWAFFVLLLFSLGLRALPGAVAERA
;
A
#
# COMPACT_ATOMS: atom_id res chain seq x y z
N MET A 1 4.13 52.96 -8.04
CA MET A 1 4.77 52.59 -9.31
C MET A 1 4.04 51.40 -9.88
N ALA A 2 3.39 51.60 -11.03
CA ALA A 2 2.56 50.60 -11.70
C ALA A 2 3.41 49.39 -12.11
N SER A 3 3.10 48.21 -11.57
CA SER A 3 3.64 46.95 -12.10
C SER A 3 2.85 46.60 -13.36
N THR A 4 3.47 46.83 -14.50
CA THR A 4 3.04 46.32 -15.80
C THR A 4 3.09 44.80 -15.76
N THR A 5 1.96 44.19 -15.41
CA THR A 5 1.73 42.77 -15.70
C THR A 5 1.51 42.65 -17.20
N PRO A 6 2.25 41.78 -17.92
CA PRO A 6 2.09 41.67 -19.37
C PRO A 6 0.67 41.18 -19.72
N PRO A 7 0.09 41.60 -20.86
CA PRO A 7 -1.25 41.22 -21.26
C PRO A 7 -1.36 39.70 -21.48
N LEU A 8 -2.40 39.12 -20.89
CA LEU A 8 -2.67 37.68 -20.70
C LEU A 8 -2.90 36.82 -21.96
N ARG A 9 -2.62 37.31 -23.17
CA ARG A 9 -2.79 36.52 -24.41
C ARG A 9 -1.77 35.37 -24.56
N SER A 10 -0.62 35.44 -23.88
CA SER A 10 0.52 34.53 -24.13
C SER A 10 0.39 33.11 -23.57
N LEU A 11 -0.58 32.82 -22.69
CA LEU A 11 -0.69 31.53 -21.99
C LEU A 11 -1.82 30.61 -22.46
N HIS A 12 -2.74 31.11 -23.28
CA HIS A 12 -3.83 30.28 -23.84
C HIS A 12 -3.29 29.28 -24.86
N TRP A 13 -2.36 29.72 -25.71
CA TRP A 13 -1.81 28.89 -26.77
C TRP A 13 -0.98 27.70 -26.25
N PRO A 14 -0.02 27.88 -25.31
CA PRO A 14 0.72 26.75 -24.75
C PRO A 14 -0.19 25.74 -24.05
N ALA A 15 -1.18 26.20 -23.27
CA ALA A 15 -2.12 25.30 -22.60
C ALA A 15 -2.98 24.52 -23.59
N LEU A 16 -3.44 25.16 -24.67
CA LEU A 16 -4.22 24.50 -25.72
C LEU A 16 -3.38 23.46 -26.48
N VAL A 17 -2.13 23.79 -26.83
CA VAL A 17 -1.20 22.86 -27.49
C VAL A 17 -0.93 21.66 -26.58
N THR A 18 -0.63 21.88 -25.29
CA THR A 18 -0.44 20.78 -24.34
C THR A 18 -1.69 19.93 -24.21
N ALA A 19 -2.88 20.54 -24.15
CA ALA A 19 -4.14 19.81 -24.10
C ALA A 19 -4.35 18.92 -25.33
N ALA A 20 -4.11 19.47 -26.53
CA ALA A 20 -4.25 18.74 -27.79
C ALA A 20 -3.24 17.59 -27.91
N CYS A 21 -1.97 17.81 -27.56
CA CYS A 21 -0.95 16.75 -27.58
C CYS A 21 -1.26 15.64 -26.59
N CYS A 22 -1.66 15.98 -25.35
CA CYS A 22 -2.03 14.97 -24.35
C CYS A 22 -3.26 14.17 -24.80
N MET A 23 -4.26 14.83 -25.38
CA MET A 23 -5.45 14.14 -25.91
C MET A 23 -5.07 13.21 -27.06
N ALA A 24 -4.27 13.68 -28.03
CA ALA A 24 -3.82 12.86 -29.15
C ALA A 24 -3.08 11.60 -28.67
N LEU A 25 -2.15 11.75 -27.72
CA LEU A 25 -1.43 10.60 -27.15
C LEU A 25 -2.38 9.65 -26.39
N ALA A 26 -3.28 10.18 -25.58
CA ALA A 26 -4.26 9.35 -24.86
C ALA A 26 -5.18 8.59 -25.81
N LEU A 27 -5.62 9.21 -26.90
CA LEU A 27 -6.44 8.58 -27.93
C LEU A 27 -5.66 7.51 -28.70
N VAL A 28 -4.38 7.77 -29.04
CA VAL A 28 -3.52 6.76 -29.68
C VAL A 28 -3.36 5.53 -28.79
N LEU A 29 -3.10 5.72 -27.50
CA LEU A 29 -3.05 4.59 -26.55
C LEU A 29 -4.40 3.87 -26.47
N ALA A 30 -5.50 4.60 -26.33
CA ALA A 30 -6.83 3.99 -26.28
C ALA A 30 -7.20 3.20 -27.55
N LEU A 31 -6.76 3.67 -28.73
CA LEU A 31 -6.98 3.00 -30.01
C LEU A 31 -6.13 1.75 -30.23
N HIS A 32 -5.08 1.53 -29.43
CA HIS A 32 -4.25 0.32 -29.45
C HIS A 32 -4.45 -0.56 -28.21
N TYR A 33 -5.36 -0.17 -27.31
CA TYR A 33 -5.59 -0.87 -26.06
C TYR A 33 -6.21 -2.26 -26.26
N PRO A 34 -5.51 -3.34 -25.87
CA PRO A 34 -5.83 -4.71 -26.29
C PRO A 34 -7.13 -5.27 -25.71
N LEU A 35 -7.59 -4.80 -24.54
CA LEU A 35 -8.83 -5.34 -23.96
C LEU A 35 -10.08 -4.85 -24.68
N SER A 36 -10.13 -3.55 -24.98
CA SER A 36 -11.25 -2.92 -25.66
C SER A 36 -10.92 -1.46 -25.98
N HIS A 37 -10.71 -1.19 -27.26
CA HIS A 37 -10.47 0.17 -27.75
C HIS A 37 -11.63 1.12 -27.44
N SER A 38 -12.88 0.63 -27.54
CA SER A 38 -14.07 1.45 -27.29
C SER A 38 -14.23 1.84 -25.82
N LEU A 39 -14.00 0.90 -24.89
CA LEU A 39 -14.02 1.19 -23.45
C LEU A 39 -12.86 2.11 -23.05
N ALA A 40 -11.67 1.91 -23.60
CA ALA A 40 -10.53 2.79 -23.37
C ALA A 40 -10.79 4.22 -23.85
N LEU A 41 -11.35 4.38 -25.06
CA LEU A 41 -11.74 5.68 -25.60
C LEU A 41 -12.78 6.37 -24.72
N ALA A 42 -13.83 5.65 -24.32
CA ALA A 42 -14.85 6.17 -23.42
C ALA A 42 -14.25 6.61 -22.07
N GLY A 43 -13.34 5.81 -21.51
CA GLY A 43 -12.61 6.12 -20.28
C GLY A 43 -11.75 7.37 -20.41
N VAL A 44 -10.98 7.50 -21.49
CA VAL A 44 -10.15 8.69 -21.78
C VAL A 44 -11.01 9.95 -21.91
N LEU A 45 -12.09 9.88 -22.70
CA LEU A 45 -12.99 11.02 -22.89
C LEU A 45 -13.70 11.42 -21.60
N ALA A 46 -14.16 10.44 -20.81
CA ALA A 46 -14.78 10.68 -19.51
C ALA A 46 -13.78 11.32 -18.52
N ALA A 47 -12.57 10.78 -18.41
CA ALA A 47 -11.53 11.32 -17.54
C ALA A 47 -11.13 12.74 -17.92
N ALA A 48 -11.02 13.04 -19.22
CA ALA A 48 -10.78 14.38 -19.72
C ALA A 48 -11.95 15.33 -19.39
N ALA A 49 -13.20 14.93 -19.60
CA ALA A 49 -14.37 15.76 -19.30
C ALA A 49 -14.48 16.07 -17.78
N VAL A 50 -14.31 15.05 -16.94
CA VAL A 50 -14.26 15.17 -15.46
C VAL A 50 -13.14 16.13 -15.04
N SER A 51 -11.95 15.98 -15.62
CA SER A 51 -10.79 16.82 -15.30
C SER A 51 -10.95 18.24 -15.81
N MET A 52 -11.62 18.44 -16.94
CA MET A 52 -11.99 19.77 -17.43
C MET A 52 -12.99 20.46 -16.49
N ARG A 53 -13.93 19.70 -15.92
CA ARG A 53 -14.93 20.22 -14.98
C ARG A 53 -14.31 20.59 -13.63
N TRP A 54 -13.43 19.74 -13.09
CA TRP A 54 -12.84 19.83 -11.75
C TRP A 54 -11.30 19.95 -11.77
N TRP A 55 -10.76 20.76 -12.68
CA TRP A 55 -9.31 20.88 -12.93
C TRP A 55 -8.48 21.25 -11.68
N THR A 56 -9.07 21.96 -10.69
CA THR A 56 -8.40 22.30 -9.42
C THR A 56 -8.25 21.12 -8.46
N ARG A 57 -9.01 20.03 -8.66
CA ARG A 57 -9.06 18.84 -7.79
C ARG A 57 -8.41 17.60 -8.41
N THR A 58 -7.70 17.77 -9.52
CA THR A 58 -6.97 16.68 -10.20
C THR A 58 -6.03 15.85 -9.31
N PRO A 59 -5.42 16.33 -8.21
CA PRO A 59 -4.65 15.45 -7.31
C PRO A 59 -5.45 14.28 -6.71
N ALA A 60 -6.78 14.37 -6.70
CA ALA A 60 -7.65 13.26 -6.31
C ALA A 60 -7.47 12.01 -7.19
N LEU A 61 -6.89 12.15 -8.39
CA LEU A 61 -6.60 11.03 -9.29
C LEU A 61 -5.66 9.99 -8.67
N LEU A 62 -4.83 10.38 -7.67
CA LEU A 62 -4.01 9.46 -6.89
C LEU A 62 -4.84 8.30 -6.31
N ALA A 63 -6.13 8.54 -6.00
CA ALA A 63 -7.01 7.51 -5.48
C ALA A 63 -7.13 6.30 -6.43
N LEU A 64 -7.10 6.53 -7.75
CA LEU A 64 -7.27 5.49 -8.77
C LEU A 64 -5.98 4.73 -9.09
N MET A 65 -4.81 5.24 -8.69
CA MET A 65 -3.51 4.63 -9.01
C MET A 65 -3.44 3.12 -8.69
N PRO A 66 -3.89 2.63 -7.50
CA PRO A 66 -3.75 1.23 -7.16
C PRO A 66 -4.58 0.27 -8.02
N VAL A 67 -5.65 0.75 -8.66
CA VAL A 67 -6.62 -0.10 -9.38
C VAL A 67 -6.50 0.03 -10.90
N LEU A 68 -5.62 0.90 -11.40
CA LEU A 68 -5.39 1.12 -12.83
C LEU A 68 -4.06 0.52 -13.25
N GLY A 69 -4.05 -0.79 -13.42
CA GLY A 69 -2.90 -1.55 -13.92
C GLY A 69 -3.34 -2.94 -14.31
N PHE A 70 -3.77 -3.09 -15.56
CA PHE A 70 -4.33 -4.33 -16.08
C PHE A 70 -3.33 -5.15 -16.88
N ALA A 71 -2.02 -4.95 -16.71
CA ALA A 71 -0.99 -5.73 -17.40
C ALA A 71 -1.24 -7.26 -17.41
N PRO A 72 -1.71 -7.91 -16.31
CA PRO A 72 -2.03 -9.34 -16.32
C PRO A 72 -3.21 -9.74 -17.21
N TRP A 73 -4.01 -8.78 -17.68
CA TRP A 73 -5.12 -8.97 -18.62
C TRP A 73 -4.79 -8.40 -20.01
N SER A 74 -4.08 -7.28 -20.09
CA SER A 74 -3.79 -6.57 -21.34
C SER A 74 -2.51 -7.08 -22.02
N GLY A 75 -1.53 -7.55 -21.25
CA GLY A 75 -0.18 -7.88 -21.72
C GLY A 75 0.73 -6.65 -21.90
N TRP A 76 0.25 -5.44 -21.61
CA TRP A 76 1.06 -4.23 -21.70
C TRP A 76 1.96 -4.04 -20.47
N LEU A 77 3.26 -3.87 -20.73
CA LEU A 77 4.28 -3.60 -19.69
C LEU A 77 4.83 -2.18 -19.77
N VAL A 78 5.13 -1.70 -20.98
CA VAL A 78 5.72 -0.38 -21.22
C VAL A 78 4.68 0.73 -21.09
N PHE A 79 3.52 0.52 -21.69
CA PHE A 79 2.37 1.43 -21.63
C PHE A 79 1.37 0.92 -20.62
N GLU A 80 0.70 1.81 -19.90
CA GLU A 80 -0.22 1.43 -18.82
C GLU A 80 -1.50 2.25 -18.85
N GLU A 81 -2.54 1.76 -18.20
CA GLU A 81 -3.81 2.49 -18.06
C GLU A 81 -3.63 3.76 -17.21
N MET A 82 -2.63 3.79 -16.32
CA MET A 82 -2.22 5.01 -15.65
C MET A 82 -1.73 6.08 -16.64
N ASP A 83 -0.98 5.71 -17.68
CA ASP A 83 -0.48 6.66 -18.67
C ASP A 83 -1.65 7.31 -19.41
N MET A 84 -2.62 6.50 -19.84
CA MET A 84 -3.87 6.98 -20.45
C MET A 84 -4.64 7.91 -19.52
N LEU A 85 -4.78 7.55 -18.23
CA LEU A 85 -5.47 8.40 -17.26
C LEU A 85 -4.75 9.74 -17.07
N VAL A 86 -3.43 9.74 -16.86
CA VAL A 86 -2.66 10.97 -16.62
C VAL A 86 -2.72 11.89 -17.84
N LEU A 87 -2.58 11.35 -19.04
CA LEU A 87 -2.69 12.11 -20.29
C LEU A 87 -4.11 12.65 -20.49
N ALA A 88 -5.15 11.87 -20.22
CA ALA A 88 -6.55 12.33 -20.28
C ALA A 88 -6.84 13.44 -19.26
N VAL A 89 -6.35 13.29 -18.03
CA VAL A 89 -6.48 14.30 -16.97
C VAL A 89 -5.76 15.59 -17.36
N ALA A 90 -4.53 15.48 -17.86
CA ALA A 90 -3.77 16.62 -18.37
C ALA A 90 -4.52 17.30 -19.51
N ALA A 91 -5.01 16.54 -20.49
CA ALA A 91 -5.74 17.05 -21.63
C ALA A 91 -6.96 17.89 -21.21
N GLY A 92 -7.83 17.30 -20.37
CA GLY A 92 -9.04 17.96 -19.90
C GLY A 92 -8.74 19.19 -19.04
N ALA A 93 -7.78 19.09 -18.13
CA ALA A 93 -7.48 20.16 -17.20
C ALA A 93 -6.73 21.33 -17.89
N TYR A 94 -5.82 21.06 -18.84
CA TYR A 94 -5.20 22.11 -19.66
C TYR A 94 -6.20 22.75 -20.61
N ALA A 95 -7.16 21.99 -21.16
CA ALA A 95 -8.26 22.55 -21.92
C ALA A 95 -9.10 23.51 -21.05
N ALA A 96 -9.40 23.14 -19.80
CA ALA A 96 -10.09 24.04 -18.87
C ALA A 96 -9.30 25.35 -18.63
N LEU A 97 -7.98 25.28 -18.53
CA LEU A 97 -7.13 26.47 -18.39
C LEU A 97 -7.10 27.33 -19.67
N ALA A 98 -7.16 26.71 -20.85
CA ALA A 98 -7.17 27.42 -22.12
C ALA A 98 -8.51 28.11 -22.39
N PHE A 99 -9.63 27.46 -22.07
CA PHE A 99 -10.98 27.93 -22.39
C PHE A 99 -11.63 28.77 -21.28
N ARG A 100 -11.29 28.57 -20.00
CA ARG A 100 -11.86 29.39 -18.93
C ARG A 100 -11.06 30.68 -18.79
N GLN A 101 -11.76 31.81 -18.79
CA GLN A 101 -11.15 33.06 -18.34
C GLN A 101 -10.77 32.90 -16.87
N PRO A 102 -9.51 33.23 -16.48
CA PRO A 102 -9.12 33.15 -15.08
C PRO A 102 -10.04 34.09 -14.27
N PRO A 103 -10.44 33.71 -13.04
CA PRO A 103 -11.16 34.64 -12.18
C PRO A 103 -10.36 35.94 -12.08
N THR A 104 -11.05 37.06 -12.23
CA THR A 104 -10.51 38.43 -12.17
C THR A 104 -9.72 38.69 -10.88
N GLU A 105 -9.97 37.91 -9.83
CA GLU A 105 -9.25 37.92 -8.57
C GLU A 105 -8.27 36.73 -8.48
N ARG A 106 -7.04 36.92 -8.95
CA ARG A 106 -5.94 36.05 -8.49
C ARG A 106 -5.61 36.40 -7.06
N LEU A 107 -5.45 35.39 -6.21
CA LEU A 107 -4.89 35.60 -4.89
C LEU A 107 -3.49 36.24 -5.03
N PRO A 108 -3.11 37.19 -4.18
CA PRO A 108 -1.79 37.80 -4.22
C PRO A 108 -0.70 36.74 -4.01
N ALA A 109 0.51 36.94 -4.55
CA ALA A 109 1.56 35.92 -4.62
C ALA A 109 1.97 35.29 -3.27
N TRP A 110 1.73 35.99 -2.15
CA TRP A 110 1.96 35.46 -0.80
C TRP A 110 0.92 34.40 -0.38
N ARG A 111 -0.22 34.32 -1.07
CA ARG A 111 -1.29 33.32 -0.88
C ARG A 111 -1.17 32.09 -1.80
N HIS A 112 -0.10 31.98 -2.58
CA HIS A 112 0.14 30.77 -3.37
C HIS A 112 0.69 29.64 -2.48
N GLU A 113 -0.11 28.58 -2.26
CA GLU A 113 0.32 27.40 -1.49
C GLU A 113 1.43 26.60 -2.18
N LEU A 114 1.52 26.68 -3.52
CA LEU A 114 2.51 25.95 -4.31
C LEU A 114 3.36 26.92 -5.13
N SER A 115 4.64 27.04 -4.77
CA SER A 115 5.60 27.88 -5.50
C SER A 115 7.04 27.41 -5.34
N TYR A 116 7.67 27.18 -6.49
CA TYR A 116 9.04 26.70 -6.64
C TYR A 116 10.03 27.87 -6.61
N SER A 117 11.14 27.72 -5.88
CA SER A 117 12.24 28.68 -5.89
C SER A 117 13.19 28.39 -7.07
N GLY A 118 13.99 29.38 -7.48
CA GLY A 118 15.00 29.21 -8.53
C GLY A 118 15.90 27.97 -8.34
N PRO A 119 16.50 27.75 -7.16
CA PRO A 119 17.31 26.56 -6.90
C PRO A 119 16.55 25.23 -7.04
N VAL A 120 15.25 25.22 -6.67
CA VAL A 120 14.41 24.02 -6.86
C VAL A 120 14.21 23.75 -8.35
N LEU A 121 13.93 24.79 -9.14
CA LEU A 121 13.78 24.63 -10.59
C LEU A 121 15.08 24.13 -11.23
N VAL A 122 16.24 24.62 -10.80
CA VAL A 122 17.55 24.12 -11.25
C VAL A 122 17.70 22.64 -10.93
N LEU A 123 17.44 22.20 -9.69
CA LEU A 123 17.52 20.77 -9.33
C LEU A 123 16.55 19.90 -10.13
N LEU A 124 15.32 20.38 -10.36
CA LEU A 124 14.34 19.66 -11.18
C LEU A 124 14.80 19.54 -12.64
N LEU A 125 15.38 20.60 -13.22
CA LEU A 125 15.95 20.59 -14.56
C LEU A 125 17.18 19.68 -14.66
N LEU A 126 18.04 19.68 -13.63
CA LEU A 126 19.16 18.74 -13.54
C LEU A 126 18.65 17.29 -13.50
N PHE A 127 17.61 17.00 -12.72
CA PHE A 127 17.04 15.65 -12.65
C PHE A 127 16.36 15.24 -13.96
N VAL A 128 15.72 16.18 -14.67
CA VAL A 128 15.27 15.95 -16.06
C VAL A 128 16.46 15.59 -16.94
N GLY A 129 17.57 16.34 -16.85
CA GLY A 129 18.78 16.09 -17.62
C GLY A 129 19.39 14.72 -17.36
N THR A 130 19.55 14.32 -16.09
CA THR A 130 20.09 12.99 -15.74
C THR A 130 19.15 11.87 -16.15
N SER A 131 17.84 12.08 -16.04
CA SER A 131 16.82 11.10 -16.46
C SER A 131 16.79 10.90 -17.98
N LEU A 132 16.88 11.99 -18.76
CA LEU A 132 16.97 11.91 -20.22
C LEU A 132 18.28 11.25 -20.68
N LEU A 133 19.39 11.60 -20.05
CA LEU A 133 20.70 11.00 -20.33
C LEU A 133 20.68 9.50 -20.03
N SER A 134 20.14 9.11 -18.88
CA SER A 134 19.97 7.71 -18.49
C SER A 134 19.06 6.95 -19.46
N MET A 135 17.96 7.56 -19.92
CA MET A 135 17.08 6.97 -20.92
C MET A 135 17.80 6.77 -22.27
N GLN A 136 18.57 7.77 -22.73
CA GLN A 136 19.37 7.67 -23.94
C GLN A 136 20.43 6.56 -23.84
N ARG A 137 21.13 6.47 -22.71
CA ARG A 137 22.11 5.40 -22.45
C ARG A 137 21.43 4.04 -22.43
N GLY A 138 20.23 3.94 -21.84
CA GLY A 138 19.44 2.71 -21.84
C GLY A 138 19.04 2.26 -23.24
N PHE A 139 18.60 3.19 -24.10
CA PHE A 139 18.36 2.87 -25.51
C PHE A 139 19.64 2.43 -26.24
N ALA A 140 20.76 3.10 -26.01
CA ALA A 140 22.03 2.73 -26.64
C ALA A 140 22.52 1.35 -26.22
N ASP A 141 22.44 1.02 -24.92
CA ASP A 141 22.80 -0.29 -24.38
C ASP A 141 21.90 -1.42 -24.92
N ALA A 142 20.62 -1.11 -25.17
CA ALA A 142 19.67 -2.06 -25.77
C ALA A 142 19.83 -2.22 -27.31
N GLY A 143 20.84 -1.63 -27.93
CA GLY A 143 21.09 -1.70 -29.38
C GLY A 143 20.43 -0.59 -30.21
N GLY A 144 19.95 0.48 -29.56
CA GLY A 144 19.32 1.64 -30.18
C GLY A 144 17.82 1.75 -29.89
N PHE A 145 17.23 2.90 -30.22
CA PHE A 145 15.79 3.10 -30.08
C PHE A 145 15.03 2.28 -31.12
N GLN A 146 14.16 1.38 -30.66
CA GLN A 146 13.21 0.65 -31.50
C GLN A 146 11.85 0.69 -30.82
N PHE A 147 10.83 1.12 -31.55
CA PHE A 147 9.46 1.17 -31.03
C PHE A 147 8.78 -0.19 -31.19
N GLY A 148 8.04 -0.63 -30.18
CA GLY A 148 7.18 -1.80 -30.24
C GLY A 148 6.15 -1.80 -29.11
N TRP A 149 4.95 -2.28 -29.38
CA TRP A 149 3.87 -2.32 -28.39
C TRP A 149 4.09 -3.40 -27.32
N TRP A 150 4.86 -4.44 -27.65
CA TRP A 150 5.04 -5.67 -26.89
C TRP A 150 6.51 -5.88 -26.54
N GLN A 151 7.07 -5.00 -25.72
CA GLN A 151 8.47 -5.08 -25.28
C GLN A 151 8.58 -5.46 -23.80
N GLY A 152 9.50 -6.37 -23.50
CA GLY A 152 9.86 -6.82 -22.16
C GLY A 152 10.99 -6.00 -21.54
N TYR A 153 11.73 -6.65 -20.63
CA TYR A 153 12.74 -6.00 -19.79
C TYR A 153 14.11 -5.88 -20.47
N LEU A 154 14.36 -6.66 -21.52
CA LEU A 154 15.63 -6.70 -22.24
C LEU A 154 15.66 -5.68 -23.40
N GLU A 155 14.49 -5.19 -23.80
CA GLU A 155 14.28 -4.36 -24.97
C GLU A 155 14.37 -2.84 -24.67
N PRO A 156 14.57 -2.00 -25.71
CA PRO A 156 14.86 -0.57 -25.52
C PRO A 156 13.78 0.22 -24.78
N LEU A 157 12.49 -0.05 -25.02
CA LEU A 157 11.40 0.72 -24.39
C LEU A 157 11.26 0.44 -22.89
N ASN A 158 11.99 -0.53 -22.35
CA ASN A 158 12.10 -0.67 -20.91
C ASN A 158 12.68 0.60 -20.25
N SER A 159 13.57 1.32 -20.95
CA SER A 159 14.08 2.61 -20.48
C SER A 159 12.98 3.68 -20.38
N LEU A 160 12.01 3.69 -21.32
CA LEU A 160 10.86 4.59 -21.24
C LEU A 160 9.95 4.19 -20.07
N ARG A 161 9.67 2.89 -19.91
CA ARG A 161 8.87 2.36 -18.80
C ARG A 161 9.39 2.85 -17.45
N ASN A 162 10.71 2.79 -17.25
CA ASN A 162 11.33 3.16 -15.99
C ASN A 162 11.28 4.68 -15.72
N VAL A 163 11.54 5.51 -16.73
CA VAL A 163 11.68 6.96 -16.52
C VAL A 163 10.35 7.73 -16.60
N LYS A 164 9.34 7.23 -17.31
CA LYS A 164 8.08 7.96 -17.62
C LYS A 164 7.37 8.52 -16.38
N ALA A 165 7.46 7.84 -15.24
CA ALA A 165 6.79 8.22 -13.99
C ALA A 165 7.09 9.66 -13.56
N TYR A 166 8.35 10.08 -13.65
CA TYR A 166 8.75 11.45 -13.31
C TYR A 166 8.20 12.49 -14.30
N PHE A 167 8.26 12.19 -15.61
CA PHE A 167 7.75 13.09 -16.65
C PHE A 167 6.24 13.25 -16.61
N LEU A 168 5.50 12.17 -16.34
CA LEU A 168 4.06 12.20 -16.13
C LEU A 168 3.67 13.05 -14.91
N ALA A 169 4.47 13.03 -13.83
CA ALA A 169 4.26 13.89 -12.69
C ALA A 169 4.58 15.37 -13.01
N LEU A 170 5.69 15.63 -13.71
CA LEU A 170 6.09 16.98 -14.16
C LEU A 170 5.05 17.62 -15.08
N LEU A 171 4.42 16.84 -15.97
CA LEU A 171 3.36 17.30 -16.87
C LEU A 171 2.22 18.00 -16.11
N LEU A 172 1.94 17.58 -14.88
CA LEU A 172 0.85 18.12 -14.05
C LEU A 172 1.27 19.30 -13.17
N VAL A 173 2.56 19.56 -12.99
CA VAL A 173 3.06 20.62 -12.10
C VAL A 173 2.58 22.02 -12.50
N PRO A 174 2.68 22.47 -13.78
CA PRO A 174 2.18 23.78 -14.16
C PRO A 174 0.68 23.92 -13.86
N LEU A 175 -0.08 22.86 -14.09
CA LEU A 175 -1.51 22.80 -13.80
C LEU A 175 -1.80 22.96 -12.31
N TRP A 176 -1.06 22.24 -11.47
CA TRP A 176 -1.20 22.30 -10.02
C TRP A 176 -0.74 23.63 -9.44
N THR A 177 0.29 24.29 -9.97
CA THR A 177 0.66 25.64 -9.51
C THR A 177 -0.46 26.64 -9.77
N ARG A 178 -1.16 26.52 -10.92
CA ARG A 178 -2.32 27.36 -11.24
C ARG A 178 -3.51 27.02 -10.36
N ALA A 179 -3.77 25.73 -10.10
CA ALA A 179 -4.84 25.31 -9.21
C ALA A 179 -4.62 25.83 -7.78
N ALA A 180 -3.39 25.75 -7.28
CA ALA A 180 -3.00 26.26 -5.96
C ALA A 180 -3.20 27.77 -5.81
N ALA A 181 -3.05 28.53 -6.90
CA ALA A 181 -3.22 29.98 -6.90
C ALA A 181 -4.69 30.42 -6.91
N VAL A 182 -5.60 29.55 -7.38
CA VAL A 182 -7.04 29.85 -7.51
C VAL A 182 -7.84 29.22 -6.38
N GLN A 183 -7.61 27.94 -6.07
CA GLN A 183 -8.32 27.18 -5.02
C GLN A 183 -7.33 26.33 -4.19
N PRO A 184 -6.47 26.95 -3.38
CA PRO A 184 -5.45 26.24 -2.58
C PRO A 184 -6.03 25.15 -1.67
N GLN A 185 -7.13 25.48 -0.96
CA GLN A 185 -7.77 24.53 -0.06
C GLN A 185 -8.31 23.29 -0.78
N ALA A 186 -9.04 23.48 -1.89
CA ALA A 186 -9.60 22.37 -2.66
C ALA A 186 -8.51 21.45 -3.21
N GLN A 187 -7.36 21.99 -3.60
CA GLN A 187 -6.23 21.21 -4.07
C GLN A 187 -5.58 20.40 -2.94
N SER A 188 -5.32 21.04 -1.79
CA SER A 188 -4.79 20.35 -0.61
C SER A 188 -5.73 19.23 -0.14
N GLU A 189 -7.04 19.48 -0.12
CA GLU A 189 -8.05 18.46 0.22
C GLU A 189 -8.08 17.33 -0.82
N ALA A 190 -8.03 17.65 -2.11
CA ALA A 190 -7.97 16.65 -3.18
C ALA A 190 -6.74 15.76 -3.08
N LEU A 191 -5.57 16.31 -2.73
CA LEU A 191 -4.35 15.53 -2.52
C LEU A 191 -4.49 14.59 -1.31
N MET A 192 -4.98 15.12 -0.18
CA MET A 192 -5.18 14.32 1.04
C MET A 192 -6.16 13.17 0.80
N TRP A 193 -7.33 13.47 0.22
CA TRP A 193 -8.35 12.46 -0.06
C TRP A 193 -7.97 11.54 -1.22
N GLY A 194 -7.13 12.00 -2.16
CA GLY A 194 -6.49 11.16 -3.17
C GLY A 194 -5.68 10.05 -2.51
N MET A 195 -4.76 10.39 -1.60
CA MET A 195 -3.93 9.42 -0.88
C MET A 195 -4.73 8.51 0.06
N VAL A 196 -5.74 9.05 0.76
CA VAL A 196 -6.65 8.24 1.58
C VAL A 196 -7.45 7.28 0.69
N GLY A 197 -7.95 7.75 -0.45
CA GLY A 197 -8.63 6.93 -1.45
C GLY A 197 -7.74 5.81 -1.99
N SER A 198 -6.45 6.10 -2.26
CA SER A 198 -5.49 5.07 -2.65
C SER A 198 -5.38 3.99 -1.58
N CYS A 199 -5.24 4.39 -0.31
CA CYS A 199 -5.15 3.45 0.82
C CYS A 199 -6.40 2.57 0.92
N VAL A 200 -7.59 3.16 0.75
CA VAL A 200 -8.85 2.41 0.74
C VAL A 200 -8.87 1.39 -0.38
N LEU A 201 -8.63 1.81 -1.63
CA LEU A 201 -8.73 0.90 -2.77
C LEU A 201 -7.69 -0.23 -2.71
N MET A 202 -6.44 0.07 -2.36
CA MET A 202 -5.40 -0.96 -2.23
C MET A 202 -5.69 -1.93 -1.08
N SER A 203 -6.26 -1.45 0.03
CA SER A 203 -6.60 -2.31 1.17
C SER A 203 -7.81 -3.19 0.89
N LEU A 204 -8.79 -2.69 0.13
CA LEU A 204 -9.94 -3.48 -0.32
C LEU A 204 -9.51 -4.55 -1.33
N ALA A 205 -8.61 -4.23 -2.25
CA ALA A 205 -8.02 -5.21 -3.17
C ALA A 205 -7.27 -6.31 -2.41
N ALA A 206 -6.48 -5.95 -1.39
CA ALA A 206 -5.80 -6.92 -0.53
C ALA A 206 -6.79 -7.82 0.23
N LEU A 207 -7.88 -7.26 0.74
CA LEU A 207 -8.94 -8.01 1.44
C LEU A 207 -9.61 -9.02 0.49
N TRP A 208 -9.94 -8.60 -0.73
CA TRP A 208 -10.51 -9.47 -1.76
C TRP A 208 -9.55 -10.61 -2.12
N GLU A 209 -8.27 -10.31 -2.41
CA GLU A 209 -7.27 -11.32 -2.75
C GLU A 209 -7.11 -12.35 -1.63
N ARG A 210 -7.01 -11.90 -0.38
CA ARG A 210 -6.89 -12.81 0.77
C ARG A 210 -8.14 -13.67 0.95
N GLN A 211 -9.32 -13.07 0.86
CA GLN A 211 -10.57 -13.83 0.96
C GLN A 211 -10.68 -14.90 -0.14
N ALA A 212 -10.21 -14.60 -1.36
CA ALA A 212 -10.25 -15.54 -2.48
C ALA A 212 -9.23 -16.69 -2.32
N PHE A 213 -8.00 -16.42 -1.89
CA PHE A 213 -6.90 -17.42 -1.96
C PHE A 213 -6.50 -18.07 -0.64
N THR A 214 -6.75 -17.46 0.52
CA THR A 214 -6.18 -17.97 1.80
C THR A 214 -7.11 -17.92 3.00
N GLY A 215 -8.08 -16.99 2.99
CA GLY A 215 -8.88 -16.61 4.15
C GLY A 215 -8.29 -15.40 4.90
N LEU A 216 -9.17 -14.55 5.43
CA LEU A 216 -8.79 -13.26 6.01
C LEU A 216 -7.86 -13.35 7.22
N LEU A 217 -7.96 -14.42 8.00
CA LEU A 217 -7.23 -14.61 9.26
C LEU A 217 -6.12 -15.67 9.16
N ASN A 218 -5.87 -16.20 7.96
CA ASN A 218 -4.79 -17.16 7.75
C ASN A 218 -3.47 -16.43 7.52
N PHE A 219 -2.65 -16.32 8.57
CA PHE A 219 -1.30 -15.75 8.52
C PHE A 219 -0.19 -16.81 8.59
N SER A 220 -0.56 -18.08 8.44
CA SER A 220 0.38 -19.21 8.52
C SER A 220 0.76 -19.75 7.14
N SER A 221 -0.04 -19.49 6.11
CA SER A 221 0.30 -19.80 4.71
C SER A 221 1.39 -18.86 4.18
N ASP A 222 2.35 -19.41 3.43
CA ASP A 222 3.34 -18.66 2.63
C ASP A 222 2.68 -18.02 1.38
N TYR A 223 1.79 -17.05 1.62
CA TYR A 223 1.09 -16.31 0.57
C TYR A 223 1.19 -14.81 0.89
N ARG A 224 2.03 -14.12 0.13
CA ARG A 224 2.20 -12.67 0.21
C ARG A 224 1.16 -11.97 -0.66
N THR A 225 0.38 -11.09 -0.05
CA THR A 225 -0.63 -10.33 -0.77
C THR A 225 0.01 -9.28 -1.69
N THR A 226 -0.48 -9.18 -2.91
CA THR A 226 0.04 -8.27 -3.96
C THR A 226 -0.94 -7.15 -4.33
N ALA A 227 -2.19 -7.24 -3.85
CA ALA A 227 -3.33 -6.43 -4.28
C ALA A 227 -3.39 -6.34 -5.81
N LEU A 228 -3.74 -5.19 -6.39
CA LEU A 228 -3.73 -4.99 -7.84
C LEU A 228 -2.40 -4.42 -8.36
N PHE A 229 -1.28 -4.70 -7.68
CA PHE A 229 0.06 -4.29 -8.11
C PHE A 229 0.72 -5.36 -8.98
N TRP A 230 0.40 -5.33 -10.28
CA TRP A 230 0.96 -6.25 -11.28
C TRP A 230 2.49 -6.20 -11.37
N GLU A 231 3.09 -5.07 -11.00
CA GLU A 231 4.55 -4.88 -11.00
C GLU A 231 5.25 -5.87 -10.04
N MET A 232 4.49 -6.53 -9.16
CA MET A 232 4.98 -7.60 -8.31
C MET A 232 5.13 -8.97 -9.01
N HIS A 233 4.86 -9.10 -10.32
CA HIS A 233 4.92 -10.36 -11.09
C HIS A 233 6.29 -11.06 -11.13
N VAL A 234 7.35 -10.35 -10.75
CA VAL A 234 8.72 -10.88 -10.61
C VAL A 234 9.25 -10.66 -9.18
N GLY A 235 8.34 -10.55 -8.22
CA GLY A 235 8.62 -10.06 -6.87
C GLY A 235 8.66 -8.53 -6.81
N GLY A 236 9.21 -7.96 -5.74
CA GLY A 236 9.17 -6.50 -5.53
C GLY A 236 8.49 -6.07 -4.24
N ALA A 237 8.34 -4.77 -4.09
CA ALA A 237 7.69 -4.11 -2.97
C ALA A 237 6.83 -2.91 -3.43
N ALA A 238 6.19 -3.05 -4.61
CA ALA A 238 5.30 -2.02 -5.15
C ALA A 238 4.15 -1.68 -4.18
N PHE A 239 3.46 -2.71 -3.71
CA PHE A 239 2.36 -2.57 -2.74
C PHE A 239 2.84 -1.96 -1.41
N ASP A 240 3.98 -2.42 -0.90
CA ASP A 240 4.66 -1.93 0.29
C ASP A 240 4.94 -0.40 0.20
N GLY A 241 5.52 0.05 -0.91
CA GLY A 241 5.82 1.46 -1.16
C GLY A 241 4.55 2.32 -1.21
N ALA A 242 3.50 1.83 -1.86
CA ALA A 242 2.21 2.52 -1.93
C ALA A 242 1.53 2.65 -0.55
N LEU A 243 1.61 1.62 0.30
CA LEU A 243 1.13 1.67 1.69
C LEU A 243 1.94 2.68 2.51
N ALA A 244 3.27 2.66 2.39
CA ALA A 244 4.14 3.61 3.11
C ALA A 244 3.87 5.08 2.74
N LEU A 245 3.55 5.37 1.47
CA LEU A 245 3.18 6.71 1.02
C LEU A 245 1.80 7.16 1.56
N SER A 246 0.85 6.25 1.70
CA SER A 246 -0.57 6.60 1.96
C SER A 246 -0.95 6.60 3.45
N MET A 247 -0.37 5.72 4.27
CA MET A 247 -0.72 5.59 5.69
C MET A 247 -0.57 6.88 6.52
N PRO A 248 0.47 7.72 6.33
CA PRO A 248 0.56 9.02 7.02
C PRO A 248 -0.59 9.98 6.70
N PHE A 249 -1.19 9.89 5.51
CA PHE A 249 -2.36 10.70 5.13
C PHE A 249 -3.64 10.20 5.80
N VAL A 250 -3.81 8.89 5.93
CA VAL A 250 -4.93 8.30 6.70
C VAL A 250 -4.88 8.75 8.14
N LEU A 251 -3.71 8.69 8.77
CA LEU A 251 -3.53 9.17 10.14
C LEU A 251 -3.77 10.68 10.26
N MET A 252 -3.30 11.48 9.28
CA MET A 252 -3.58 12.91 9.23
C MET A 252 -5.08 13.21 9.17
N ALA A 253 -5.81 12.52 8.29
CA ALA A 253 -7.25 12.67 8.11
C ALA A 253 -8.01 12.26 9.39
N LEU A 254 -7.65 11.12 9.99
CA LEU A 254 -8.24 10.64 11.25
C LEU A 254 -8.10 11.68 12.37
N LEU A 255 -6.88 12.22 12.52
CA LEU A 255 -6.58 13.23 13.53
C LEU A 255 -7.21 14.60 13.23
N ARG A 256 -7.66 14.85 12.00
CA ARG A 256 -8.42 16.07 11.63
C ARG A 256 -9.91 15.90 11.76
N GLN A 257 -10.41 14.69 11.99
CA GLN A 257 -11.84 14.46 11.96
C GLN A 257 -12.50 14.86 13.29
N HIS A 258 -13.63 15.57 13.19
CA HIS A 258 -14.40 16.08 14.33
C HIS A 258 -15.76 15.41 14.49
N SER A 259 -16.26 14.69 13.48
CA SER A 259 -17.49 13.90 13.62
C SER A 259 -17.19 12.50 14.18
N PRO A 260 -17.99 11.98 15.13
CA PRO A 260 -17.79 10.61 15.65
C PRO A 260 -17.91 9.54 14.56
N LEU A 261 -18.89 9.67 13.66
CA LEU A 261 -19.08 8.74 12.55
C LEU A 261 -17.91 8.77 11.57
N GLY A 262 -17.46 9.98 11.19
CA GLY A 262 -16.31 10.11 10.31
C GLY A 262 -15.01 9.62 10.96
N PHE A 263 -14.86 9.80 12.28
CA PHE A 263 -13.71 9.28 13.03
C PHE A 263 -13.73 7.75 13.01
N ALA A 264 -14.89 7.13 13.25
CA ALA A 264 -15.05 5.69 13.18
C ALA A 264 -14.78 5.15 11.76
N ALA A 265 -15.26 5.85 10.71
CA ALA A 265 -15.00 5.49 9.32
C ALA A 265 -13.50 5.52 8.99
N LEU A 266 -12.81 6.63 9.30
CA LEU A 266 -11.36 6.76 9.07
C LEU A 266 -10.53 5.80 9.94
N MET A 267 -11.04 5.45 11.12
CA MET A 267 -10.44 4.41 11.94
C MET A 267 -10.57 3.04 11.26
N GLY A 268 -11.73 2.74 10.66
CA GLY A 268 -11.90 1.56 9.81
C GLY A 268 -10.90 1.54 8.66
N VAL A 269 -10.68 2.68 7.99
CA VAL A 269 -9.65 2.81 6.94
C VAL A 269 -8.25 2.55 7.50
N ALA A 270 -7.91 3.07 8.67
CA ALA A 270 -6.61 2.82 9.30
C ALA A 270 -6.40 1.34 9.66
N VAL A 271 -7.45 0.65 10.12
CA VAL A 271 -7.41 -0.80 10.40
C VAL A 271 -7.29 -1.60 9.11
N LEU A 272 -8.00 -1.23 8.05
CA LEU A 272 -7.86 -1.85 6.73
C LEU A 272 -6.45 -1.67 6.17
N GLY A 273 -5.88 -0.47 6.28
CA GLY A 273 -4.50 -0.18 5.89
C GLY A 273 -3.49 -0.97 6.71
N LEU A 274 -3.70 -1.11 8.03
CA LEU A 274 -2.86 -1.96 8.88
C LEU A 274 -2.95 -3.44 8.47
N TYR A 275 -4.16 -3.93 8.20
CA TYR A 275 -4.37 -5.28 7.71
C TYR A 275 -3.59 -5.52 6.40
N ALA A 276 -3.75 -4.61 5.43
CA ALA A 276 -3.01 -4.64 4.17
C ALA A 276 -1.49 -4.70 4.42
N CYS A 277 -0.94 -3.82 5.27
CA CYS A 277 0.47 -3.87 5.68
C CYS A 277 0.87 -5.24 6.23
N LEU A 278 0.11 -5.79 7.17
CA LEU A 278 0.37 -7.09 7.80
C LEU A 278 0.37 -8.23 6.79
N THR A 279 -0.53 -8.22 5.81
CA THR A 279 -0.63 -9.27 4.77
C THR A 279 0.48 -9.23 3.71
N THR A 280 1.30 -8.17 3.69
CA THR A 280 2.49 -8.13 2.82
C THR A 280 3.63 -9.04 3.31
N PHE A 281 3.60 -9.51 4.58
CA PHE A 281 4.72 -10.22 5.22
C PHE A 281 6.09 -9.53 5.04
N SER A 282 6.08 -8.21 4.85
CA SER A 282 7.26 -7.42 4.54
C SER A 282 7.78 -6.69 5.78
N ARG A 283 8.98 -7.11 6.21
CA ARG A 283 9.74 -6.44 7.29
C ARG A 283 9.97 -4.96 6.98
N GLY A 284 10.18 -4.63 5.70
CA GLY A 284 10.35 -3.26 5.24
C GLY A 284 9.15 -2.38 5.58
N VAL A 285 7.92 -2.85 5.32
CA VAL A 285 6.68 -2.12 5.64
C VAL A 285 6.46 -2.01 7.15
N TYR A 286 6.73 -3.08 7.89
CA TYR A 286 6.58 -3.10 9.35
C TYR A 286 7.47 -2.11 10.06
N LEU A 287 8.63 -1.77 9.46
CA LEU A 287 9.48 -0.68 9.92
C LEU A 287 9.04 0.67 9.35
N ALA A 288 8.80 0.73 8.04
CA ALA A 288 8.57 1.96 7.29
C ALA A 288 7.32 2.73 7.73
N VAL A 289 6.19 2.04 7.92
CA VAL A 289 4.92 2.70 8.27
C VAL A 289 5.01 3.34 9.67
N PRO A 290 5.47 2.64 10.73
CA PRO A 290 5.69 3.26 12.03
C PRO A 290 6.68 4.43 11.98
N VAL A 291 7.82 4.28 11.28
CA VAL A 291 8.81 5.37 11.15
C VAL A 291 8.19 6.60 10.47
N GLY A 292 7.46 6.42 9.38
CA GLY A 292 6.73 7.50 8.70
C GLY A 292 5.68 8.17 9.60
N MET A 293 4.91 7.39 10.36
CA MET A 293 3.94 7.92 11.33
C MET A 293 4.61 8.68 12.48
N ILE A 294 5.75 8.21 12.99
CA ILE A 294 6.51 8.90 14.06
C ILE A 294 7.00 10.26 13.57
N VAL A 295 7.58 10.33 12.37
CA VAL A 295 8.00 11.59 11.75
C VAL A 295 6.80 12.54 11.58
N MET A 296 5.69 12.03 11.05
CA MET A 296 4.45 12.79 10.85
C MET A 296 3.88 13.33 12.17
N LEU A 297 3.81 12.52 13.22
CA LEU A 297 3.33 12.94 14.54
C LEU A 297 4.28 13.94 15.21
N GLY A 298 5.59 13.73 15.09
CA GLY A 298 6.61 14.64 15.60
C GLY A 298 6.53 16.03 14.98
N LEU A 299 6.45 16.09 13.65
CA LEU A 299 6.31 17.35 12.90
C LEU A 299 4.97 18.03 13.16
N ARG A 300 3.86 17.29 13.25
CA ARG A 300 2.55 17.84 13.63
C ARG A 300 2.57 18.42 15.05
N GLY A 301 3.21 17.73 15.99
CA GLY A 301 3.40 18.23 17.35
C GLY A 301 4.28 19.49 17.40
N ALA A 302 5.25 19.62 16.50
CA ALA A 302 6.05 20.83 16.36
C ALA A 302 5.25 21.99 15.74
N GLN A 303 4.43 21.73 14.73
CA GLN A 303 3.51 22.70 14.13
C GLN A 303 2.56 23.31 15.16
N TRP A 304 1.90 22.47 15.95
CA TRP A 304 0.98 22.95 16.99
C TRP A 304 1.68 23.77 18.08
N ARG A 305 2.88 23.35 18.53
CA ARG A 305 3.65 24.12 19.51
C ARG A 305 3.93 25.53 19.01
N ARG A 306 4.37 25.68 17.76
CA ARG A 306 4.61 26.99 17.14
C ARG A 306 3.34 27.83 17.02
N ALA A 307 2.24 27.24 16.54
CA ALA A 307 0.97 27.96 16.38
C ALA A 307 0.40 28.45 17.72
N SER A 308 0.57 27.65 18.79
CA SER A 308 0.17 28.05 20.16
C SER A 308 1.03 29.18 20.73
N GLN A 309 2.34 29.19 20.47
CA GLN A 309 3.25 30.26 20.91
C GLN A 309 2.94 31.60 20.23
N GLN A 310 2.44 31.57 19.00
CA GLN A 310 2.11 32.78 18.24
C GLN A 310 0.75 33.40 18.65
N LYS A 311 0.04 32.85 19.66
CA LYS A 311 -1.34 33.24 20.06
C LYS A 311 -2.35 33.23 18.90
N VAL A 312 -2.05 32.51 17.80
CA VAL A 312 -2.93 32.40 16.63
C VAL A 312 -4.09 31.43 16.90
N LEU A 313 -3.95 30.57 17.91
CA LEU A 313 -4.95 29.59 18.32
C LEU A 313 -5.22 29.74 19.82
N ASP A 314 -6.47 30.04 20.19
CA ASP A 314 -6.97 29.96 21.57
C ASP A 314 -7.46 28.53 21.92
N ILE A 315 -7.03 27.54 21.13
CA ILE A 315 -7.46 26.14 21.20
C ILE A 315 -6.33 25.29 21.78
N LYS A 316 -6.64 24.61 22.89
CA LYS A 316 -5.75 23.62 23.53
C LYS A 316 -5.48 22.45 22.56
N PRO A 317 -4.21 22.04 22.31
CA PRO A 317 -3.89 20.94 21.40
C PRO A 317 -4.72 19.68 21.64
N LEU A 318 -5.00 18.90 20.59
CA LEU A 318 -5.71 17.61 20.70
C LEU A 318 -5.06 16.68 21.75
N LEU A 319 -3.74 16.81 21.95
CA LEU A 319 -2.89 16.09 22.90
C LEU A 319 -2.35 16.95 24.07
N SER A 320 -2.90 18.13 24.36
CA SER A 320 -2.50 18.93 25.54
C SER A 320 -3.15 18.38 26.80
N VAL A 321 -2.80 17.14 27.11
CA VAL A 321 -3.03 16.55 28.41
C VAL A 321 -1.86 16.99 29.32
N PRO A 322 -2.06 17.33 30.60
CA PRO A 322 -0.97 17.63 31.52
C PRO A 322 0.11 16.54 31.52
N GLY A 323 1.37 16.88 31.82
CA GLY A 323 2.50 15.94 31.82
C GLY A 323 2.21 14.59 32.52
N PRO A 324 1.68 14.59 33.77
CA PRO A 324 1.33 13.35 34.48
C PRO A 324 0.28 12.51 33.77
N ALA A 325 -0.67 13.17 33.09
CA ALA A 325 -1.77 12.52 32.40
C ALA A 325 -1.30 11.85 31.08
N LYS A 326 -0.22 12.35 30.46
CA LYS A 326 0.46 11.66 29.35
C LYS A 326 1.16 10.38 29.82
N ILE A 327 1.80 10.42 31.00
CA ILE A 327 2.43 9.25 31.62
C ILE A 327 1.37 8.17 31.86
N GLY A 328 0.20 8.55 32.39
CA GLY A 328 -0.90 7.60 32.58
C GLY A 328 -1.46 7.02 31.28
N ALA A 329 -1.58 7.82 30.21
CA ALA A 329 -1.98 7.31 28.89
C ALA A 329 -0.94 6.31 28.32
N LEU A 330 0.35 6.62 28.43
CA LEU A 330 1.43 5.73 28.00
C LEU A 330 1.42 4.44 28.82
N ALA A 331 1.26 4.54 30.14
CA ALA A 331 1.14 3.38 31.02
C ALA A 331 -0.05 2.49 30.63
N LEU A 332 -1.22 3.06 30.31
CA LEU A 332 -2.37 2.29 29.83
C LEU A 332 -2.07 1.53 28.53
N VAL A 333 -1.42 2.19 27.56
CA VAL A 333 -1.04 1.58 26.28
C VAL A 333 -0.01 0.46 26.50
N LEU A 334 1.00 0.68 27.35
CA LEU A 334 2.02 -0.31 27.68
C LEU A 334 1.43 -1.51 28.44
N CYS A 335 0.59 -1.26 29.45
CA CYS A 335 -0.11 -2.31 30.19
C CYS A 335 -0.99 -3.16 29.28
N PHE A 336 -1.73 -2.52 28.35
CA PHE A 336 -2.48 -3.26 27.35
C PHE A 336 -1.57 -4.05 26.41
N GLY A 337 -0.47 -3.47 25.91
CA GLY A 337 0.45 -4.17 25.00
C GLY A 337 1.09 -5.39 25.64
N LEU A 338 1.60 -5.27 26.86
CA LEU A 338 2.14 -6.39 27.64
C LEU A 338 1.04 -7.42 27.96
N GLY A 339 -0.14 -6.94 28.37
CA GLY A 339 -1.28 -7.81 28.65
C GLY A 339 -1.77 -8.55 27.41
N ALA A 340 -1.78 -7.91 26.25
CA ALA A 340 -2.14 -8.50 24.97
C ALA A 340 -1.15 -9.59 24.57
N LEU A 341 0.16 -9.33 24.67
CA LEU A 341 1.20 -10.32 24.40
C LEU A 341 1.05 -11.56 25.28
N HIS A 342 0.84 -11.35 26.59
CA HIS A 342 0.73 -12.43 27.56
C HIS A 342 -0.61 -13.19 27.44
N MET A 343 -1.73 -12.50 27.28
CA MET A 343 -3.03 -13.15 27.12
C MET A 343 -3.17 -13.87 25.78
N PHE A 344 -2.58 -13.35 24.71
CA PHE A 344 -2.75 -13.94 23.39
C PHE A 344 -2.12 -15.34 23.31
N SER A 345 -0.99 -15.58 23.98
CA SER A 345 -0.32 -16.89 23.96
C SER A 345 -1.16 -18.02 24.56
N SER A 346 -2.02 -17.74 25.54
CA SER A 346 -2.81 -18.77 26.23
C SER A 346 -4.30 -18.75 25.88
N SER A 347 -4.86 -17.60 25.52
CA SER A 347 -6.30 -17.44 25.27
C SER A 347 -6.65 -16.96 23.83
N GLY A 348 -5.64 -16.74 22.99
CA GLY A 348 -5.78 -16.37 21.59
C GLY A 348 -6.63 -15.11 21.35
N TYR A 349 -7.30 -15.06 20.19
CA TYR A 349 -8.14 -13.92 19.79
C TYR A 349 -9.31 -13.65 20.74
N ARG A 350 -9.83 -14.67 21.45
CA ARG A 350 -10.99 -14.53 22.34
C ARG A 350 -10.65 -13.73 23.59
N GLY A 351 -9.57 -14.10 24.28
CA GLY A 351 -9.11 -13.34 25.44
C GLY A 351 -8.59 -11.96 25.06
N LEU A 352 -7.94 -11.81 23.91
CA LEU A 352 -7.52 -10.51 23.39
C LEU A 352 -8.70 -9.57 23.11
N LEU A 353 -9.78 -10.08 22.50
CA LEU A 353 -11.01 -9.30 22.27
C LEU A 353 -11.68 -8.90 23.59
N ALA A 354 -11.73 -9.81 24.56
CA ALA A 354 -12.24 -9.52 25.89
C ALA A 354 -11.39 -8.47 26.62
N LEU A 355 -10.06 -8.53 26.51
CA LEU A 355 -9.16 -7.51 27.06
C LEU A 355 -9.38 -6.14 26.40
N LEU A 356 -9.51 -6.09 25.08
CA LEU A 356 -9.75 -4.88 24.32
C LEU A 356 -11.09 -4.23 24.72
N GLY A 357 -12.16 -5.02 24.89
CA GLY A 357 -13.43 -4.54 25.38
C GLY A 357 -13.34 -4.00 26.81
N SER A 358 -12.57 -4.64 27.69
CA SER A 358 -12.28 -4.14 29.05
C SER A 358 -11.57 -2.79 29.00
N MET A 359 -10.56 -2.63 28.14
CA MET A 359 -9.92 -1.33 27.93
C MET A 359 -10.90 -0.27 27.42
N MET A 360 -11.83 -0.64 26.55
CA MET A 360 -12.86 0.28 26.10
C MET A 360 -13.69 0.79 27.27
N ILE A 361 -14.17 -0.10 28.15
CA ILE A 361 -14.91 0.30 29.35
C ILE A 361 -14.07 1.23 30.22
N LEU A 362 -12.81 0.89 30.47
CA LEU A 362 -11.87 1.72 31.24
C LEU A 362 -11.70 3.12 30.65
N LEU A 363 -11.37 3.24 29.36
CA LEU A 363 -11.20 4.54 28.67
C LEU A 363 -12.49 5.37 28.65
N THR A 364 -13.64 4.70 28.74
CA THR A 364 -14.95 5.32 28.72
C THR A 364 -15.47 5.76 30.08
N MET A 365 -14.73 5.49 31.17
CA MET A 365 -15.10 5.88 32.53
C MET A 365 -15.50 7.37 32.64
N PRO A 366 -16.63 7.69 33.31
CA PRO A 366 -17.13 9.06 33.40
C PRO A 366 -16.34 9.86 34.44
N SER A 367 -16.10 11.16 34.19
CA SER A 367 -15.39 12.04 35.12
C SER A 367 -16.16 12.31 36.43
N SER A 368 -17.46 12.04 36.47
CA SER A 368 -18.29 12.10 37.68
C SER A 368 -17.83 11.11 38.77
N GLN A 369 -17.05 10.07 38.42
CA GLN A 369 -16.48 9.14 39.41
C GLN A 369 -15.58 9.79 40.45
N TRP A 370 -15.04 10.98 40.16
CA TRP A 370 -14.16 11.71 41.08
C TRP A 370 -14.89 12.79 41.90
N LEU A 371 -16.20 12.98 41.72
CA LEU A 371 -17.00 13.96 42.45
C LEU A 371 -17.40 13.51 43.87
N PRO A 372 -17.77 12.23 44.12
CA PRO A 372 -18.09 11.78 45.47
C PRO A 372 -16.89 11.88 46.43
N SER A 373 -17.17 11.96 47.73
CA SER A 373 -16.12 12.05 48.75
C SER A 373 -15.18 10.84 48.71
N ARG A 374 -13.96 10.98 49.22
CA ARG A 374 -13.00 9.86 49.26
C ARG A 374 -13.58 8.61 49.91
N GLY A 375 -14.28 8.76 51.04
CA GLY A 375 -14.96 7.64 51.73
C GLY A 375 -16.06 6.99 50.88
N GLN A 376 -16.91 7.79 50.23
CA GLN A 376 -17.95 7.28 49.34
C GLN A 376 -17.38 6.51 48.14
N ARG A 377 -16.25 6.96 47.58
CA ARG A 377 -15.58 6.27 46.48
C ARG A 377 -14.99 4.94 46.91
N ILE A 378 -14.36 4.89 48.09
CA ILE A 378 -13.82 3.65 48.66
C ILE A 378 -14.95 2.64 48.90
N VAL A 379 -16.00 3.05 49.63
CA VAL A 379 -17.15 2.18 49.93
C VAL A 379 -17.84 1.70 48.66
N GLY A 380 -18.13 2.61 47.72
CA GLY A 380 -18.74 2.24 46.45
C GLY A 380 -17.89 1.28 45.62
N THR A 381 -16.56 1.38 45.69
CA THR A 381 -15.67 0.49 44.95
C THR A 381 -15.57 -0.90 45.59
N ILE A 382 -15.51 -0.97 46.93
CA ILE A 382 -15.55 -2.25 47.67
C ILE A 382 -16.87 -2.96 47.41
N MET A 383 -18.00 -2.26 47.58
CA MET A 383 -19.33 -2.82 47.32
C MET A 383 -19.49 -3.24 45.86
N GLY A 384 -18.98 -2.43 44.92
CA GLY A 384 -18.97 -2.79 43.51
C GLY A 384 -18.18 -4.07 43.23
N ALA A 385 -16.98 -4.21 43.79
CA ALA A 385 -16.17 -5.41 43.63
C ALA A 385 -16.85 -6.67 44.21
N LEU A 386 -17.53 -6.55 45.36
CA LEU A 386 -18.31 -7.66 45.94
C LEU A 386 -19.49 -8.07 45.07
N LEU A 387 -20.24 -7.10 44.54
CA LEU A 387 -21.34 -7.37 43.59
C LEU A 387 -20.84 -8.03 42.31
N ALA A 388 -19.70 -7.57 41.79
CA ALA A 388 -19.05 -8.16 40.62
C ALA A 388 -18.58 -9.59 40.89
N LEU A 389 -18.04 -9.87 42.08
CA LEU A 389 -17.62 -11.21 42.49
C LEU A 389 -18.81 -12.16 42.55
N LEU A 390 -19.95 -11.71 43.10
CA LEU A 390 -21.17 -12.51 43.16
C LEU A 390 -21.73 -12.80 41.76
N ALA A 391 -21.83 -11.77 40.90
CA ALA A 391 -22.28 -11.92 39.52
C ALA A 391 -21.38 -12.87 38.72
N THR A 392 -20.06 -12.74 38.88
CA THR A 392 -19.10 -13.62 38.20
C THR A 392 -19.12 -15.03 38.80
N GLY A 393 -19.28 -15.19 40.12
CA GLY A 393 -19.39 -16.50 40.76
C GLY A 393 -20.57 -17.32 40.23
N VAL A 394 -21.72 -16.67 40.03
CA VAL A 394 -22.88 -17.28 39.34
C VAL A 394 -22.53 -17.66 37.91
N ALA A 395 -21.88 -16.76 37.17
CA ALA A 395 -21.46 -17.04 35.80
C ALA A 395 -20.45 -18.20 35.70
N THR A 396 -19.50 -18.30 36.63
CA THR A 396 -18.54 -19.40 36.73
C THR A 396 -19.25 -20.71 37.03
N ALA A 397 -20.19 -20.72 37.99
CA ALA A 397 -20.99 -21.92 38.28
C ALA A 397 -21.79 -22.39 37.06
N LEU A 398 -22.36 -21.45 36.29
CA LEU A 398 -23.05 -21.76 35.04
C LEU A 398 -22.08 -22.22 33.94
N ALA A 399 -20.87 -21.64 33.86
CA ALA A 399 -19.87 -21.96 32.85
C ALA A 399 -19.34 -23.40 32.97
N ILE A 400 -19.39 -24.00 34.17
CA ILE A 400 -19.07 -25.43 34.39
C ILE A 400 -19.96 -26.33 33.53
N TYR A 401 -21.25 -26.00 33.41
CA TYR A 401 -22.23 -26.80 32.66
C TYR A 401 -22.46 -26.28 31.24
N LEU A 402 -22.29 -24.98 31.03
CA LEU A 402 -22.52 -24.28 29.77
C LEU A 402 -21.31 -23.38 29.49
N PRO A 403 -20.26 -23.86 28.81
CA PRO A 403 -19.04 -23.06 28.56
C PRO A 403 -19.32 -21.71 27.87
N LYS A 404 -20.42 -21.62 27.11
CA LYS A 404 -20.83 -20.37 26.46
C LYS A 404 -21.30 -19.29 27.45
N ALA A 405 -21.66 -19.65 28.69
CA ALA A 405 -22.09 -18.71 29.74
C ALA A 405 -21.02 -17.66 30.06
N ALA A 406 -19.74 -17.98 29.91
CA ALA A 406 -18.64 -17.04 30.06
C ALA A 406 -18.75 -15.84 29.09
N TYR A 407 -19.03 -16.10 27.81
CA TYR A 407 -19.19 -15.06 26.79
C TYR A 407 -20.48 -14.25 26.99
N VAL A 408 -21.56 -14.91 27.47
CA VAL A 408 -22.81 -14.23 27.80
C VAL A 408 -22.61 -13.29 28.99
N SER A 409 -21.98 -13.75 30.07
CA SER A 409 -21.64 -12.92 31.24
C SER A 409 -20.82 -11.71 30.81
N TYR A 410 -19.75 -11.92 30.03
CA TYR A 410 -18.93 -10.84 29.52
C TYR A 410 -19.75 -9.82 28.70
N SER A 411 -20.57 -10.30 27.77
CA SER A 411 -21.40 -9.45 26.91
C SER A 411 -22.41 -8.64 27.71
N VAL A 412 -23.10 -9.27 28.65
CA VAL A 412 -24.08 -8.61 29.54
C VAL A 412 -23.38 -7.54 30.37
N ALA A 413 -22.27 -7.86 31.02
CA ALA A 413 -21.50 -6.92 31.83
C ALA A 413 -21.02 -5.72 30.99
N PHE A 414 -20.52 -5.98 29.78
CA PHE A 414 -20.01 -4.97 28.85
C PHE A 414 -21.12 -4.03 28.36
N PHE A 415 -22.24 -4.56 27.88
CA PHE A 415 -23.36 -3.72 27.43
C PHE A 415 -24.03 -3.00 28.60
N ALA A 416 -24.13 -3.62 29.77
CA ALA A 416 -24.62 -2.95 30.97
C ALA A 416 -23.70 -1.78 31.37
N ALA A 417 -22.37 -1.93 31.27
CA ALA A 417 -21.41 -0.84 31.48
C ALA A 417 -21.63 0.32 30.50
N LEU A 418 -21.87 0.02 29.22
CA LEU A 418 -22.17 1.03 28.21
C LEU A 418 -23.49 1.76 28.46
N VAL A 419 -24.55 1.05 28.84
CA VAL A 419 -25.85 1.63 29.18
C VAL A 419 -25.73 2.51 30.41
N ALA A 420 -25.13 2.01 31.48
CA ALA A 420 -25.01 2.75 32.72
C ALA A 420 -24.05 3.95 32.60
N ARG A 421 -23.11 3.93 31.64
CA ARG A 421 -22.39 5.13 31.18
C ARG A 421 -23.29 6.15 30.51
N ARG A 422 -24.19 5.75 29.61
CA ARG A 422 -25.14 6.69 28.94
C ARG A 422 -26.09 7.33 29.93
N LEU A 423 -26.48 6.61 30.99
CA LEU A 423 -27.32 7.12 32.07
C LEU A 423 -26.56 8.04 33.05
N ASN A 424 -25.25 8.22 32.88
CA ASN A 424 -24.46 9.10 33.73
C ASN A 424 -24.72 10.57 33.46
N GLN A 425 -25.13 11.30 34.50
CA GLN A 425 -25.32 12.75 34.46
C GLN A 425 -23.99 13.45 34.77
N PRO A 426 -23.33 14.09 33.78
CA PRO A 426 -22.06 14.75 33.99
C PRO A 426 -22.18 15.88 35.02
N GLY A 427 -21.18 16.02 35.90
CA GLY A 427 -21.12 17.14 36.87
C GLY A 427 -21.85 16.91 38.19
N GLN A 428 -22.62 15.84 38.37
CA GLN A 428 -23.29 15.51 39.63
C GLN A 428 -22.55 14.41 40.41
N ALA A 429 -22.43 14.59 41.74
CA ALA A 429 -21.92 13.54 42.63
C ALA A 429 -23.04 12.52 42.93
N ARG A 430 -22.92 11.31 42.38
CA ARG A 430 -23.89 10.21 42.57
C ARG A 430 -23.19 8.95 43.09
N PRO A 431 -23.08 8.77 44.42
CA PRO A 431 -22.34 7.65 45.02
C PRO A 431 -22.85 6.27 44.58
N VAL A 432 -24.16 6.10 44.41
CA VAL A 432 -24.77 4.84 43.92
C VAL A 432 -24.34 4.53 42.50
N GLN A 433 -24.26 5.54 41.64
CA GLN A 433 -23.78 5.38 40.26
C GLN A 433 -22.29 5.07 40.21
N SER A 434 -21.49 5.62 41.15
CA SER A 434 -20.10 5.22 41.32
C SER A 434 -19.96 3.76 41.74
N CYS A 435 -20.79 3.28 42.67
CA CYS A 435 -20.84 1.87 43.04
C CYS A 435 -21.19 0.97 41.84
N LEU A 436 -22.24 1.34 41.08
CA LEU A 436 -22.67 0.59 39.90
C LEU A 436 -21.58 0.53 38.80
N MET A 437 -20.89 1.65 38.53
CA MET A 437 -19.78 1.68 37.57
C MET A 437 -18.59 0.82 38.02
N SER A 438 -18.24 0.86 39.32
CA SER A 438 -17.22 -0.02 39.87
C SER A 438 -17.64 -1.50 39.78
N ALA A 439 -18.92 -1.82 40.04
CA ALA A 439 -19.45 -3.19 39.89
C ALA A 439 -19.33 -3.68 38.45
N LEU A 440 -19.77 -2.87 37.48
CA LEU A 440 -19.71 -3.24 36.06
C LEU A 440 -18.27 -3.34 35.55
N TRP A 441 -17.36 -2.49 36.02
CA TRP A 441 -15.94 -2.57 35.71
C TRP A 441 -15.33 -3.90 36.15
N PHE A 442 -15.47 -4.24 37.44
CA PHE A 442 -14.93 -5.49 37.97
C PHE A 442 -15.63 -6.71 37.37
N TRP A 443 -16.93 -6.63 37.07
CA TRP A 443 -17.64 -7.75 36.43
C TRP A 443 -17.15 -8.00 35.01
N VAL A 444 -16.89 -6.95 34.22
CA VAL A 444 -16.24 -7.07 32.90
C VAL A 444 -14.85 -7.68 33.04
N LEU A 445 -14.03 -7.19 33.98
CA LEU A 445 -12.68 -7.67 34.26
C LEU A 445 -12.64 -9.16 34.65
N PHE A 446 -13.48 -9.56 35.60
CA PHE A 446 -13.57 -10.95 36.05
C PHE A 446 -14.16 -11.84 34.95
N SER A 447 -15.11 -11.34 34.15
CA SER A 447 -15.61 -12.06 32.99
C SER A 447 -14.54 -12.21 31.89
N THR A 448 -13.57 -11.29 31.76
CA THR A 448 -12.40 -11.47 30.88
C THR A 448 -11.59 -12.69 31.30
N VAL A 449 -11.34 -12.85 32.60
CA VAL A 449 -10.65 -14.03 33.16
C VAL A 449 -11.46 -15.30 32.90
N LEU A 450 -12.78 -15.26 33.12
CA LEU A 450 -13.67 -16.40 32.87
C LEU A 450 -13.70 -16.81 31.38
N VAL A 451 -13.65 -15.84 30.46
CA VAL A 451 -13.55 -16.11 29.01
C VAL A 451 -12.22 -16.78 28.67
N ALA A 452 -11.11 -16.34 29.27
CA ALA A 452 -9.81 -16.96 29.07
C ALA A 452 -9.78 -18.40 29.64
N ASP A 453 -10.28 -18.62 30.85
CA ASP A 453 -10.38 -19.93 31.51
C ASP A 453 -11.23 -20.92 30.70
N SER A 454 -12.40 -20.47 30.22
CA SER A 454 -13.33 -21.31 29.46
C SER A 454 -12.78 -21.75 28.10
N TRP A 455 -11.75 -21.09 27.58
CA TRP A 455 -11.14 -21.42 26.29
C TRP A 455 -9.78 -22.09 26.44
N GLY A 456 -8.87 -21.52 27.24
CA GLY A 456 -7.48 -21.96 27.38
C GLY A 456 -7.19 -22.72 28.69
N GLY A 457 -8.21 -23.00 29.49
CA GLY A 457 -8.08 -23.72 30.77
C GLY A 457 -7.36 -22.92 31.85
N SER A 458 -6.91 -23.62 32.89
CA SER A 458 -6.35 -23.00 34.10
C SER A 458 -5.09 -22.18 33.83
N GLY A 459 -4.24 -22.58 32.87
CA GLY A 459 -3.07 -21.79 32.47
C GLY A 459 -3.47 -20.42 31.90
N ALA A 460 -4.48 -20.39 31.03
CA ALA A 460 -5.01 -19.13 30.49
C ALA A 460 -5.74 -18.29 31.54
N ARG A 461 -6.36 -18.92 32.53
CA ARG A 461 -6.94 -18.23 33.69
C ARG A 461 -5.87 -17.51 34.50
N ASP A 462 -4.76 -18.18 34.79
CA ASP A 462 -3.69 -17.64 35.61
C ASP A 462 -2.98 -16.47 34.88
N ASP A 463 -2.72 -16.62 33.57
CA ASP A 463 -2.24 -15.53 32.71
C ASP A 463 -3.23 -14.35 32.66
N ALA A 464 -4.53 -14.63 32.50
CA ALA A 464 -5.55 -13.60 32.48
C ALA A 464 -5.68 -12.90 33.83
N LEU A 465 -5.51 -13.60 34.96
CA LEU A 465 -5.43 -13.00 36.30
C LEU A 465 -4.22 -12.09 36.44
N ALA A 466 -3.06 -12.51 35.91
CA ALA A 466 -1.83 -11.71 35.91
C ALA A 466 -1.98 -10.39 35.12
N VAL A 467 -2.92 -10.33 34.16
CA VAL A 467 -3.27 -9.09 33.42
C VAL A 467 -4.42 -8.33 34.08
N ALA A 468 -5.47 -9.03 34.52
CA ALA A 468 -6.67 -8.45 35.09
C ALA A 468 -6.39 -7.77 36.45
N ALA A 469 -5.56 -8.36 37.30
CA ALA A 469 -5.26 -7.82 38.62
C ALA A 469 -4.54 -6.46 38.55
N PRO A 470 -3.45 -6.27 37.76
CA PRO A 470 -2.84 -4.95 37.58
C PRO A 470 -3.78 -3.90 36.99
N LEU A 471 -4.70 -4.28 36.11
CA LEU A 471 -5.69 -3.35 35.54
C LEU A 471 -6.72 -2.92 36.58
N GLY A 472 -7.21 -3.85 37.40
CA GLY A 472 -8.08 -3.58 38.53
C GLY A 472 -7.40 -2.67 39.56
N LEU A 473 -6.18 -3.00 39.98
CA LEU A 473 -5.36 -2.19 40.88
C LEU A 473 -5.01 -0.82 40.29
N GLY A 474 -4.73 -0.76 38.99
CA GLY A 474 -4.46 0.47 38.25
C GLY A 474 -5.65 1.43 38.30
N TRP A 475 -6.88 0.91 38.13
CA TRP A 475 -8.09 1.71 38.31
C TRP A 475 -8.22 2.24 39.74
N LEU A 476 -7.97 1.41 40.76
CA LEU A 476 -7.98 1.83 42.17
C LEU A 476 -6.95 2.94 42.44
N ALA A 477 -5.72 2.77 41.93
CA ALA A 477 -4.66 3.77 42.04
C ALA A 477 -5.05 5.09 41.36
N MET A 478 -5.75 5.03 40.21
CA MET A 478 -6.24 6.22 39.48
C MET A 478 -7.40 6.95 40.18
N LEU A 479 -8.17 6.26 41.03
CA LEU A 479 -9.15 6.91 41.92
C LEU A 479 -8.46 7.73 43.03
N ILE A 480 -7.27 7.30 43.46
CA ILE A 480 -6.45 7.96 44.49
C ILE A 480 -5.61 9.10 43.90
N TRP A 481 -4.94 8.87 42.78
CA TRP A 481 -4.08 9.84 42.09
C TRP A 481 -4.66 10.28 40.74
N PRO A 482 -5.71 11.10 40.76
CA PRO A 482 -6.45 11.45 39.56
C PRO A 482 -5.65 12.32 38.57
N GLN A 483 -4.49 12.86 38.97
CA GLN A 483 -3.60 13.60 38.06
C GLN A 483 -3.04 12.73 36.92
N PHE A 484 -2.94 11.41 37.11
CA PHE A 484 -2.47 10.49 36.08
C PHE A 484 -3.58 10.05 35.14
N TRP A 485 -4.86 10.38 35.40
CA TRP A 485 -5.95 10.01 34.51
C TRP A 485 -6.04 10.95 33.29
N PRO A 486 -5.77 10.46 32.06
CA PRO A 486 -5.69 11.30 30.86
C PRO A 486 -6.96 12.09 30.55
N PHE A 487 -8.12 11.62 31.01
CA PHE A 487 -9.42 12.18 30.59
C PHE A 487 -10.18 12.91 31.70
N LYS A 488 -9.54 13.18 32.85
CA LYS A 488 -10.19 13.83 34.00
C LYS A 488 -10.72 15.23 33.67
N ILE A 489 -9.89 16.04 33.02
CA ILE A 489 -10.14 17.47 32.74
C ILE A 489 -11.04 17.66 31.51
N LEU A 490 -11.12 16.66 30.63
CA LEU A 490 -11.76 16.76 29.32
C LEU A 490 -13.28 16.48 29.33
N GLY A 491 -13.83 15.93 30.42
CA GLY A 491 -15.27 15.66 30.55
C GLY A 491 -15.87 14.89 29.36
N SER A 492 -17.04 15.32 28.87
CA SER A 492 -17.71 14.80 27.66
C SER A 492 -17.03 15.21 26.35
N MET A 493 -16.21 16.27 26.36
CA MET A 493 -15.47 16.75 25.18
C MET A 493 -14.23 15.90 24.85
N GLY A 494 -13.85 14.97 25.72
CA GLY A 494 -12.67 14.11 25.57
C GLY A 494 -12.82 12.86 24.69
N TRP A 495 -13.93 12.72 23.96
CA TRP A 495 -14.20 11.50 23.20
C TRP A 495 -13.17 11.22 22.09
N ARG A 496 -12.60 12.27 21.48
CA ARG A 496 -11.57 12.14 20.43
C ARG A 496 -10.28 11.55 20.98
N GLN A 497 -9.80 12.06 22.12
CA GLN A 497 -8.58 11.54 22.74
C GLN A 497 -8.76 10.10 23.23
N ARG A 498 -9.93 9.78 23.79
CA ARG A 498 -10.29 8.40 24.17
C ARG A 498 -10.33 7.49 22.95
N GLY A 499 -10.94 7.96 21.87
CA GLY A 499 -10.98 7.30 20.58
C GLY A 499 -9.57 7.00 20.05
N LEU A 500 -8.67 7.98 20.06
CA LEU A 500 -7.28 7.81 19.60
C LEU A 500 -6.48 6.82 20.45
N VAL A 501 -6.62 6.86 21.78
CA VAL A 501 -5.96 5.86 22.64
C VAL A 501 -6.53 4.48 22.35
N PHE A 502 -7.85 4.34 22.30
CA PHE A 502 -8.49 3.08 21.94
C PHE A 502 -8.05 2.58 20.57
N SER A 503 -7.90 3.48 19.60
CA SER A 503 -7.38 3.16 18.28
C SER A 503 -5.97 2.57 18.33
N ALA A 504 -5.08 3.15 19.14
CA ALA A 504 -3.75 2.58 19.35
C ALA A 504 -3.83 1.17 19.97
N LEU A 505 -4.75 0.93 20.89
CA LEU A 505 -4.97 -0.40 21.48
C LEU A 505 -5.46 -1.41 20.43
N VAL A 506 -6.40 -1.02 19.55
CA VAL A 506 -6.86 -1.87 18.45
C VAL A 506 -5.69 -2.26 17.53
N VAL A 507 -4.84 -1.30 17.17
CA VAL A 507 -3.65 -1.52 16.33
C VAL A 507 -2.66 -2.48 17.01
N ILE A 508 -2.36 -2.26 18.29
CA ILE A 508 -1.46 -3.13 19.07
C ILE A 508 -2.05 -4.54 19.16
N GLY A 509 -3.33 -4.66 19.50
CA GLY A 509 -4.01 -5.95 19.61
C GLY A 509 -4.00 -6.71 18.28
N ALA A 510 -4.36 -6.06 17.18
CA ALA A 510 -4.30 -6.65 15.85
C ALA A 510 -2.88 -7.13 15.50
N THR A 511 -1.86 -6.32 15.81
CA THR A 511 -0.45 -6.67 15.56
C THR A 511 -0.03 -7.89 16.38
N VAL A 512 -0.35 -7.93 17.67
CA VAL A 512 -0.09 -9.08 18.54
C VAL A 512 -0.81 -10.33 18.04
N GLY A 513 -2.07 -10.20 17.62
CA GLY A 513 -2.85 -11.34 17.12
C GLY A 513 -2.26 -11.94 15.86
N VAL A 514 -1.82 -11.09 14.92
CA VAL A 514 -1.19 -11.53 13.67
C VAL A 514 0.21 -12.14 13.90
N LEU A 515 1.05 -11.50 14.71
CA LEU A 515 2.40 -12.01 15.02
C LEU A 515 2.38 -13.28 15.87
N GLY A 516 1.49 -13.36 16.85
CA GLY A 516 1.37 -14.53 17.72
C GLY A 516 0.68 -15.71 17.03
N GLY A 517 -0.24 -15.44 16.10
CA GLY A 517 -1.05 -16.46 15.44
C GLY A 517 -0.47 -16.98 14.11
N GLY A 518 0.48 -16.26 13.49
CA GLY A 518 1.06 -16.61 12.19
C GLY A 518 2.46 -17.21 12.30
N VAL A 519 2.58 -18.53 12.08
CA VAL A 519 3.87 -19.25 12.12
C VAL A 519 4.84 -18.70 11.07
N TYR A 520 4.38 -18.58 9.82
CA TYR A 520 5.18 -18.04 8.72
C TYR A 520 5.74 -16.64 9.01
N LEU A 521 4.90 -15.75 9.55
CA LEU A 521 5.32 -14.40 9.91
C LEU A 521 6.40 -14.39 10.99
N ARG A 522 6.29 -15.28 11.99
CA ARG A 522 7.31 -15.44 13.03
C ARG A 522 8.63 -15.93 12.46
N ASP A 523 8.59 -16.93 11.57
CA ASP A 523 9.80 -17.50 10.96
C ASP A 523 10.54 -16.46 10.09
N ARG A 524 9.79 -15.60 9.37
CA ARG A 524 10.37 -14.46 8.65
C ARG A 524 11.04 -13.43 9.56
N MET A 525 10.54 -13.24 10.78
CA MET A 525 11.16 -12.33 11.75
C MET A 525 12.45 -12.91 12.33
N SER A 526 12.53 -14.24 12.54
CA SER A 526 13.76 -14.89 12.99
C SER A 526 14.86 -14.93 11.94
N ALA A 527 14.52 -15.04 10.65
CA ALA A 527 15.49 -15.08 9.54
C ALA A 527 16.00 -13.68 9.10
N ALA A 528 16.09 -12.71 10.01
CA ALA A 528 16.47 -11.33 9.67
C ALA A 528 17.96 -11.17 9.33
N ALA A 529 18.85 -11.86 10.05
CA ALA A 529 20.28 -11.76 9.84
C ALA A 529 20.74 -12.40 8.52
N GLU A 530 20.23 -13.59 8.20
CA GLU A 530 20.55 -14.33 6.97
C GLU A 530 20.12 -13.57 5.69
N ASP A 531 18.94 -12.94 5.73
CA ASP A 531 18.46 -12.11 4.61
C ASP A 531 19.33 -10.87 4.38
N LEU A 532 19.85 -10.26 5.45
CA LEU A 532 20.73 -9.10 5.32
C LEU A 532 22.06 -9.45 4.63
N ASP A 533 22.66 -10.59 4.97
CA ASP A 533 23.90 -11.05 4.33
C ASP A 533 23.69 -11.34 2.83
N THR A 534 22.58 -12.02 2.51
CA THR A 534 22.17 -12.27 1.11
C THR A 534 22.00 -10.96 0.34
N ARG A 535 21.35 -9.95 0.95
CA ARG A 535 21.16 -8.62 0.33
C ARG A 535 22.47 -7.87 0.13
N LEU A 536 23.37 -7.88 1.11
CA LEU A 536 24.67 -7.22 0.99
C LEU A 536 25.50 -7.83 -0.15
N THR A 537 25.46 -9.15 -0.29
CA THR A 537 26.10 -9.86 -1.40
C THR A 537 25.48 -9.47 -2.74
N HIS A 538 24.15 -9.50 -2.84
CA HIS A 538 23.40 -9.06 -4.03
C HIS A 538 23.73 -7.62 -4.43
N TRP A 539 23.78 -6.70 -3.47
CA TRP A 539 24.09 -5.30 -3.72
C TRP A 539 25.53 -5.09 -4.20
N ARG A 540 26.49 -5.82 -3.65
CA ARG A 540 27.89 -5.77 -4.12
C ARG A 540 28.01 -6.28 -5.55
N GLN A 541 27.30 -7.36 -5.89
CA GLN A 541 27.22 -7.88 -7.26
C GLN A 541 26.60 -6.84 -8.20
N GLY A 542 25.44 -6.28 -7.83
CA GLY A 542 24.76 -5.24 -8.61
C GLY A 542 25.65 -4.04 -8.93
N VAL A 543 26.39 -3.54 -7.93
CA VAL A 543 27.34 -2.43 -8.11
C VAL A 543 28.56 -2.84 -8.93
N SER A 544 29.03 -4.08 -8.82
CA SER A 544 30.22 -4.57 -9.55
C SER A 544 30.05 -4.57 -11.07
N MET A 545 28.80 -4.63 -11.55
CA MET A 545 28.48 -4.51 -12.98
C MET A 545 28.72 -3.10 -13.53
N LEU A 546 28.91 -2.07 -12.69
CA LEU A 546 29.35 -0.74 -13.14
C LEU A 546 30.86 -0.77 -13.45
N SER A 547 31.19 -1.34 -14.61
CA SER A 547 32.54 -1.77 -14.99
C SER A 547 33.54 -0.63 -15.28
N GLY A 548 33.08 0.60 -15.51
CA GLY A 548 33.92 1.73 -15.89
C GLY A 548 33.59 3.07 -15.21
N PRO A 549 34.50 4.07 -15.27
CA PRO A 549 34.26 5.40 -14.69
C PRO A 549 33.02 6.10 -15.25
N GLN A 550 32.71 5.87 -16.53
CA GLN A 550 31.51 6.44 -17.15
C GLN A 550 30.23 5.85 -16.54
N ASP A 551 30.18 4.55 -16.32
CA ASP A 551 29.04 3.87 -15.70
C ASP A 551 28.86 4.30 -14.24
N LEU A 552 29.95 4.52 -13.51
CA LEU A 552 29.87 5.05 -12.15
C LEU A 552 29.27 6.46 -12.12
N TRP A 553 29.69 7.36 -13.00
CA TRP A 553 29.23 8.76 -12.99
C TRP A 553 27.86 8.95 -13.63
N LEU A 554 27.55 8.21 -14.69
CA LEU A 554 26.36 8.41 -15.54
C LEU A 554 25.36 7.25 -15.50
N GLY A 555 25.73 6.11 -14.90
CA GLY A 555 24.94 4.88 -14.89
C GLY A 555 25.07 4.09 -16.19
N LYS A 556 24.57 2.85 -16.20
CA LYS A 556 24.40 2.04 -17.42
C LYS A 556 23.20 2.45 -18.26
N GLY A 557 22.27 3.19 -17.67
CA GLY A 557 21.05 3.65 -18.32
C GLY A 557 19.79 3.02 -17.73
N ALA A 558 18.67 3.70 -17.94
CA ALA A 558 17.40 3.32 -17.33
C ALA A 558 16.88 1.98 -17.87
N GLY A 559 16.35 1.14 -17.00
CA GLY A 559 15.80 -0.17 -17.33
C GLY A 559 16.84 -1.24 -17.69
N ARG A 560 18.13 -0.99 -17.47
CA ARG A 560 19.20 -1.91 -17.93
C ARG A 560 19.73 -2.88 -16.87
N TYR A 561 19.21 -2.81 -15.65
CA TYR A 561 19.62 -3.72 -14.58
C TYR A 561 19.39 -5.19 -14.92
N VAL A 562 18.16 -5.54 -15.35
CA VAL A 562 17.80 -6.94 -15.65
C VAL A 562 18.60 -7.49 -16.84
N ALA A 563 18.81 -6.68 -17.87
CA ALA A 563 19.68 -7.07 -18.98
C ALA A 563 21.13 -7.28 -18.52
N SER A 564 21.64 -6.43 -17.63
CA SER A 564 22.99 -6.58 -17.08
C SER A 564 23.12 -7.84 -16.23
N GLU A 565 22.15 -8.12 -15.34
CA GLU A 565 22.16 -9.38 -14.56
C GLU A 565 22.07 -10.61 -15.48
N PHE A 566 21.29 -10.54 -16.56
CA PHE A 566 21.19 -11.64 -17.52
C PHE A 566 22.53 -11.93 -18.23
N PHE A 567 23.26 -10.90 -18.66
CA PHE A 567 24.51 -11.07 -19.42
C PHE A 567 25.75 -11.22 -18.53
N GLU A 568 25.88 -10.40 -17.49
CA GLU A 568 27.08 -10.26 -16.64
C GLU A 568 26.94 -10.93 -15.26
N GLY A 569 25.72 -11.22 -14.83
CA GLY A 569 25.46 -11.88 -13.55
C GLY A 569 25.87 -13.36 -13.53
N PRO A 570 25.81 -14.01 -12.35
CA PRO A 570 26.11 -15.42 -12.19
C PRO A 570 25.25 -16.30 -13.08
N LEU A 571 25.85 -17.33 -13.68
CA LEU A 571 25.16 -18.27 -14.56
C LEU A 571 23.92 -18.91 -13.90
N LYS A 572 23.99 -19.21 -12.60
CA LYS A 572 22.88 -19.77 -11.82
C LYS A 572 21.66 -18.84 -11.71
N ASP A 573 21.87 -17.54 -11.85
CA ASP A 573 20.84 -16.50 -11.67
C ASP A 573 20.24 -16.06 -13.02
N ARG A 574 20.72 -16.64 -14.14
CA ARG A 574 20.19 -16.35 -15.48
C ARG A 574 18.77 -16.87 -15.65
N ILE A 575 17.86 -15.91 -15.71
CA ILE A 575 16.42 -16.08 -15.94
C ILE A 575 16.13 -16.55 -17.37
N GLY A 576 14.94 -17.12 -17.57
CA GLY A 576 14.42 -17.39 -18.92
C GLY A 576 14.08 -16.10 -19.67
N ASP A 577 13.84 -16.22 -20.98
CA ASP A 577 13.44 -15.10 -21.86
C ASP A 577 12.20 -15.49 -22.66
N TYR A 578 11.41 -14.48 -23.07
CA TYR A 578 10.31 -14.65 -23.98
C TYR A 578 10.28 -13.49 -24.97
N ARG A 579 10.03 -13.77 -26.25
CA ARG A 579 9.92 -12.73 -27.28
C ARG A 579 8.85 -13.07 -28.29
N LEU A 580 8.08 -12.06 -28.66
CA LEU A 580 7.31 -12.11 -29.90
C LEU A 580 8.28 -12.00 -31.08
N GLN A 581 8.12 -12.88 -32.05
CA GLN A 581 8.83 -12.84 -33.32
C GLN A 581 7.80 -12.69 -34.43
N GLU A 582 8.14 -11.89 -35.44
CA GLU A 582 7.27 -11.63 -36.59
C GLU A 582 8.10 -11.79 -37.87
N ASP A 583 7.58 -12.55 -38.82
CA ASP A 583 8.14 -12.70 -40.17
C ASP A 583 7.00 -12.65 -41.19
N GLY A 584 6.90 -11.52 -41.90
CA GLY A 584 5.81 -11.24 -42.83
C GLY A 584 4.44 -11.25 -42.14
N HIS A 585 3.66 -12.30 -42.35
CA HIS A 585 2.33 -12.49 -41.76
C HIS A 585 2.29 -13.55 -40.65
N GLU A 586 3.42 -14.22 -40.36
CA GLU A 586 3.52 -15.18 -39.26
C GLU A 586 4.06 -14.48 -38.01
N SER A 587 3.43 -14.77 -36.87
CA SER A 587 3.87 -14.32 -35.55
C SER A 587 3.97 -15.52 -34.63
N TRP A 588 5.02 -15.59 -33.81
CA TRP A 588 5.17 -16.69 -32.85
C TRP A 588 5.84 -16.23 -31.56
N LEU A 589 5.60 -16.97 -30.50
CA LEU A 589 6.29 -16.80 -29.22
C LEU A 589 7.56 -17.65 -29.22
N ARG A 590 8.70 -17.00 -29.07
CA ARG A 590 9.96 -17.66 -28.72
C ARG A 590 10.09 -17.69 -27.20
N LEU A 591 10.20 -18.89 -26.65
CA LEU A 591 10.42 -19.11 -25.22
C LEU A 591 11.79 -19.75 -25.00
N ALA A 592 12.53 -19.22 -24.02
CA ALA A 592 13.83 -19.71 -23.61
C ALA A 592 13.84 -20.06 -22.11
N GLY A 593 14.44 -21.20 -21.79
CA GLY A 593 14.60 -21.71 -20.43
C GLY A 593 15.66 -20.97 -19.66
N MET A 594 15.57 -21.06 -18.34
CA MET A 594 16.62 -20.59 -17.44
C MET A 594 17.84 -21.51 -17.51
N HIS A 595 19.02 -21.00 -17.13
CA HIS A 595 20.25 -21.80 -17.20
C HIS A 595 20.31 -22.90 -16.13
N GLN A 596 19.86 -22.60 -14.90
CA GLN A 596 19.82 -23.57 -13.80
C GLN A 596 18.56 -23.36 -12.94
N PRO A 597 17.45 -24.06 -13.22
CA PRO A 597 16.28 -24.02 -12.35
C PRO A 597 16.60 -24.74 -11.04
N THR A 598 16.48 -24.06 -9.89
CA THR A 598 16.56 -24.69 -8.56
C THR A 598 15.18 -25.07 -7.98
N GLY A 599 14.08 -24.71 -8.67
CA GLY A 599 12.74 -25.23 -8.43
C GLY A 599 11.65 -24.60 -9.31
N GLY A 600 10.44 -25.16 -9.30
CA GLY A 600 9.36 -24.74 -10.21
C GLY A 600 8.84 -23.30 -10.01
N GLY A 601 9.07 -22.69 -8.84
CA GLY A 601 8.71 -21.30 -8.57
C GLY A 601 9.66 -20.26 -9.19
N GLU A 602 10.78 -20.69 -9.75
CA GLU A 602 11.80 -19.80 -10.32
C GLU A 602 11.68 -19.68 -11.83
N MET A 603 10.93 -20.61 -12.44
CA MET A 603 10.74 -20.69 -13.88
C MET A 603 9.87 -19.54 -14.38
N LEU A 604 10.29 -18.95 -15.50
CA LEU A 604 9.53 -17.94 -16.21
C LEU A 604 8.27 -18.59 -16.80
N ARG A 605 7.12 -18.07 -16.41
CA ARG A 605 5.82 -18.45 -16.96
C ARG A 605 5.37 -17.37 -17.93
N VAL A 606 4.94 -17.77 -19.11
CA VAL A 606 4.16 -16.90 -20.02
C VAL A 606 2.71 -17.36 -19.93
N SER A 607 1.85 -16.46 -19.46
CA SER A 607 0.50 -16.82 -19.00
C SER A 607 -0.57 -15.99 -19.68
N GLN A 608 -1.74 -16.59 -19.85
CA GLN A 608 -2.96 -15.91 -20.27
C GLN A 608 -4.09 -16.23 -19.30
N ARG A 609 -4.86 -15.21 -18.92
CA ARG A 609 -6.07 -15.40 -18.10
C ARG A 609 -7.15 -16.09 -18.92
N ILE A 610 -7.76 -17.11 -18.35
CA ILE A 610 -8.81 -17.90 -19.01
C ILE A 610 -10.09 -17.95 -18.15
N SER A 611 -11.20 -18.26 -18.80
CA SER A 611 -12.44 -18.58 -18.09
C SER A 611 -12.32 -19.92 -17.34
N ALA A 612 -13.12 -20.09 -16.28
CA ALA A 612 -13.14 -21.35 -15.53
C ALA A 612 -13.53 -22.54 -16.44
N PRO A 613 -12.63 -23.53 -16.62
CA PRO A 613 -12.91 -24.65 -17.51
C PRO A 613 -14.12 -25.46 -17.07
N ARG A 614 -14.85 -26.00 -18.05
CA ARG A 614 -15.97 -26.91 -17.83
C ARG A 614 -15.73 -28.22 -18.57
N GLY A 615 -15.54 -29.28 -17.80
CA GLY A 615 -15.29 -30.61 -18.33
C GLY A 615 -13.81 -30.86 -18.66
N PRO A 616 -13.51 -31.81 -19.57
CA PRO A 616 -12.15 -32.07 -20.03
C PRO A 616 -11.56 -30.89 -20.80
N VAL A 617 -10.27 -30.63 -20.58
CA VAL A 617 -9.51 -29.59 -21.28
C VAL A 617 -8.51 -30.25 -22.24
N HIS A 618 -8.43 -29.71 -23.44
CA HIS A 618 -7.55 -30.17 -24.53
C HIS A 618 -6.68 -29.01 -25.00
N PHE A 619 -5.39 -29.27 -25.15
CA PHE A 619 -4.42 -28.30 -25.65
C PHE A 619 -3.83 -28.76 -26.98
N GLU A 620 -3.65 -27.82 -27.89
CA GLU A 620 -2.97 -28.01 -29.15
C GLU A 620 -2.11 -26.80 -29.50
N ALA A 621 -0.95 -27.03 -30.12
CA ALA A 621 -0.12 -25.96 -30.68
C ALA A 621 0.73 -26.43 -31.87
N ARG A 622 1.24 -25.46 -32.65
CA ARG A 622 2.41 -25.67 -33.51
C ARG A 622 3.66 -25.29 -32.74
N VAL A 623 4.66 -26.17 -32.73
CA VAL A 623 5.92 -25.95 -32.03
C VAL A 623 7.09 -26.24 -32.97
N ARG A 624 8.15 -25.45 -32.88
CA ARG A 624 9.42 -25.64 -33.59
C ARG A 624 10.54 -25.60 -32.58
N VAL A 625 11.40 -26.63 -32.60
CA VAL A 625 12.52 -26.79 -31.66
C VAL A 625 13.78 -27.25 -32.39
N ASP A 626 14.93 -26.80 -31.88
CA ASP A 626 16.24 -27.05 -32.49
C ASP A 626 16.95 -28.24 -31.81
N LYS A 627 16.53 -28.56 -30.58
CA LYS A 627 17.02 -29.66 -29.72
C LYS A 627 15.82 -30.25 -28.97
N PRO A 628 15.94 -31.47 -28.41
CA PRO A 628 14.91 -32.00 -27.53
C PRO A 628 14.64 -31.02 -26.37
N VAL A 629 13.37 -30.68 -26.14
CA VAL A 629 12.95 -29.81 -25.04
C VAL A 629 11.69 -30.33 -24.36
N ASN A 630 11.51 -29.98 -23.09
CA ASN A 630 10.34 -30.22 -22.27
C ASN A 630 9.62 -28.89 -22.01
N LEU A 631 8.36 -28.81 -22.44
CA LEU A 631 7.47 -27.69 -22.13
C LEU A 631 6.51 -28.09 -21.02
N GLY A 632 6.49 -27.30 -19.94
CA GLY A 632 5.48 -27.39 -18.90
C GLY A 632 4.25 -26.57 -19.28
N LEU A 633 3.07 -27.17 -19.21
CA LEU A 633 1.79 -26.51 -19.44
C LEU A 633 0.96 -26.58 -18.16
N GLU A 634 0.45 -25.46 -17.69
CA GLU A 634 -0.28 -25.37 -16.41
C GLU A 634 -1.62 -24.64 -16.59
N VAL A 635 -2.70 -25.20 -16.03
CA VAL A 635 -3.96 -24.49 -15.76
C VAL A 635 -4.11 -24.38 -14.25
N THR A 636 -4.11 -23.15 -13.72
CA THR A 636 -4.02 -22.93 -12.27
C THR A 636 -4.87 -21.75 -11.79
N GLU A 637 -5.41 -21.87 -10.58
CA GLU A 637 -5.96 -20.74 -9.84
C GLU A 637 -4.80 -19.87 -9.35
N LYS A 638 -4.68 -18.66 -9.90
CA LYS A 638 -3.57 -17.73 -9.62
C LYS A 638 -4.01 -16.29 -9.82
N HIS A 639 -3.74 -15.45 -8.82
CA HIS A 639 -3.93 -14.00 -8.95
C HIS A 639 -2.76 -13.33 -9.69
N LEU A 640 -1.54 -13.51 -9.17
CA LEU A 640 -0.32 -12.94 -9.77
C LEU A 640 0.91 -13.85 -9.66
N LEU A 641 1.27 -14.32 -8.46
CA LEU A 641 2.49 -15.14 -8.23
C LEU A 641 2.16 -16.56 -7.78
N TYR A 642 1.39 -16.70 -6.71
CA TYR A 642 1.19 -18.00 -6.08
C TYR A 642 0.04 -18.77 -6.72
N SER A 643 0.36 -19.97 -7.20
CA SER A 643 -0.60 -20.98 -7.66
C SER A 643 -1.30 -21.64 -6.46
N ASP A 644 -2.59 -21.92 -6.61
CA ASP A 644 -3.39 -22.70 -5.67
C ASP A 644 -3.77 -24.06 -6.31
N ALA A 645 -5.03 -24.28 -6.68
CA ALA A 645 -5.43 -25.48 -7.42
C ALA A 645 -4.81 -25.48 -8.83
N TYR A 646 -4.11 -26.56 -9.20
CA TYR A 646 -3.40 -26.65 -10.48
C TYR A 646 -3.59 -28.00 -11.17
N ILE A 647 -3.60 -27.97 -12.50
CA ILE A 647 -3.47 -29.15 -13.37
C ILE A 647 -2.33 -28.87 -14.34
N GLY A 648 -1.30 -29.71 -14.30
CA GLY A 648 -0.11 -29.58 -15.13
C GLY A 648 0.08 -30.75 -16.09
N ARG A 649 0.72 -30.49 -17.23
CA ARG A 649 1.16 -31.49 -18.20
C ARG A 649 2.52 -31.11 -18.76
N ASN A 650 3.37 -32.10 -18.99
CA ASN A 650 4.67 -31.89 -19.61
C ASN A 650 4.66 -32.44 -21.03
N LEU A 651 5.24 -31.69 -21.96
CA LEU A 651 5.38 -32.01 -23.36
C LEU A 651 6.86 -32.20 -23.70
N SER A 652 7.27 -33.44 -23.91
CA SER A 652 8.59 -33.74 -24.47
C SER A 652 8.55 -33.67 -25.99
N ILE A 653 9.24 -32.70 -26.57
CA ILE A 653 9.24 -32.42 -28.00
C ILE A 653 10.63 -32.67 -28.56
N LYS A 654 10.73 -33.50 -29.59
CA LYS A 654 11.98 -33.76 -30.32
C LYS A 654 12.02 -32.93 -31.61
N PRO A 655 13.20 -32.48 -32.05
CA PRO A 655 13.31 -31.82 -33.35
C PRO A 655 12.91 -32.79 -34.47
N LEU A 656 12.29 -32.27 -35.53
CA LEU A 656 11.98 -33.05 -36.73
C LEU A 656 13.29 -33.50 -37.41
N PRO A 657 13.30 -34.65 -38.14
CA PRO A 657 14.50 -35.18 -38.80
C PRO A 657 15.21 -34.21 -39.75
N ASP A 658 14.43 -33.37 -40.45
CA ASP A 658 14.94 -32.37 -41.39
C ASP A 658 15.43 -31.09 -40.69
N GLY A 659 15.27 -30.99 -39.36
CA GLY A 659 15.68 -29.89 -38.50
C GLY A 659 14.80 -28.64 -38.62
N GLY A 660 14.35 -28.09 -37.49
CA GLY A 660 13.77 -26.74 -37.45
C GLY A 660 12.42 -26.53 -38.16
N GLY A 661 11.67 -27.59 -38.47
CA GLY A 661 10.30 -27.47 -38.99
C GLY A 661 9.25 -27.29 -37.88
N TRP A 662 8.09 -26.73 -38.23
CA TRP A 662 6.91 -26.68 -37.36
C TRP A 662 6.26 -28.06 -37.26
N GLN A 663 5.97 -28.53 -36.04
CA GLN A 663 5.23 -29.77 -35.78
C GLN A 663 4.01 -29.50 -34.90
N ARG A 664 2.94 -30.27 -35.09
CA ARG A 664 1.72 -30.19 -34.28
C ARG A 664 1.89 -31.04 -33.02
N VAL A 665 1.59 -30.45 -31.86
CA VAL A 665 1.58 -31.14 -30.56
C VAL A 665 0.19 -31.05 -29.93
N GLN A 666 -0.22 -32.10 -29.23
CA GLN A 666 -1.53 -32.19 -28.59
C GLN A 666 -1.40 -32.83 -27.20
N VAL A 667 -2.19 -32.34 -26.24
CA VAL A 667 -2.18 -32.81 -24.86
C VAL A 667 -3.58 -32.76 -24.26
N ASP A 668 -3.95 -33.85 -23.59
CA ASP A 668 -5.17 -33.90 -22.78
C ASP A 668 -4.86 -33.59 -21.31
N PHE A 669 -5.40 -32.47 -20.83
CA PHE A 669 -5.35 -32.11 -19.40
C PHE A 669 -6.34 -32.95 -18.58
N GLY A 670 -7.38 -33.50 -19.21
CA GLY A 670 -8.45 -34.20 -18.52
C GLY A 670 -9.40 -33.23 -17.80
N PRO A 671 -10.23 -33.72 -16.86
CA PRO A 671 -11.27 -32.92 -16.22
C PRO A 671 -10.69 -31.84 -15.31
N ALA A 672 -11.03 -30.58 -15.58
CA ALA A 672 -10.62 -29.41 -14.79
C ALA A 672 -11.79 -28.80 -13.98
N SER A 673 -12.58 -29.65 -13.32
CA SER A 673 -13.77 -29.23 -12.57
C SER A 673 -13.44 -28.61 -11.21
N GLY A 674 -14.18 -27.59 -10.80
CA GLY A 674 -14.14 -27.05 -9.43
C GLY A 674 -13.23 -25.84 -9.23
N MET A 675 -12.67 -25.28 -10.31
CA MET A 675 -11.92 -24.01 -10.27
C MET A 675 -12.85 -22.79 -10.37
N GLY A 676 -12.41 -21.66 -9.82
CA GLY A 676 -13.04 -20.33 -9.97
C GLY A 676 -13.50 -19.69 -8.67
N GLY A 677 -13.41 -20.40 -7.54
CA GLY A 677 -13.80 -19.89 -6.22
C GLY A 677 -15.28 -19.51 -6.10
N ASP A 678 -15.60 -18.80 -5.01
CA ASP A 678 -16.96 -18.34 -4.72
C ASP A 678 -17.31 -17.05 -5.48
N TRP A 679 -18.60 -16.81 -5.73
CA TRP A 679 -19.07 -15.61 -6.46
C TRP A 679 -18.66 -14.27 -5.82
N PHE A 680 -18.52 -14.24 -4.48
CA PHE A 680 -18.14 -13.03 -3.73
C PHE A 680 -16.62 -12.86 -3.59
N ALA A 681 -15.85 -13.91 -3.90
CA ALA A 681 -14.39 -13.93 -3.85
C ALA A 681 -13.85 -14.84 -4.96
N PRO A 682 -14.06 -14.46 -6.23
CA PRO A 682 -13.72 -15.31 -7.36
C PRO A 682 -12.21 -15.50 -7.43
N LYS A 683 -11.80 -16.75 -7.65
CA LYS A 683 -10.40 -17.09 -7.93
C LYS A 683 -10.16 -16.99 -9.43
N LEU A 684 -9.11 -16.25 -9.77
CA LEU A 684 -8.69 -16.05 -11.14
C LEU A 684 -7.95 -17.29 -11.63
N ILE A 685 -8.11 -17.63 -12.90
CA ILE A 685 -7.51 -18.82 -13.51
C ILE A 685 -6.63 -18.38 -14.67
N VAL A 686 -5.45 -18.99 -14.77
CA VAL A 686 -4.49 -18.73 -15.83
C VAL A 686 -4.07 -20.04 -16.47
N PHE A 687 -3.89 -20.00 -17.79
CA PHE A 687 -3.09 -20.96 -18.53
C PHE A 687 -1.66 -20.43 -18.62
N SER A 688 -0.66 -21.27 -18.38
CA SER A 688 0.75 -20.89 -18.41
C SER A 688 1.58 -21.89 -19.20
N ILE A 689 2.59 -21.39 -19.89
CA ILE A 689 3.61 -22.17 -20.59
C ILE A 689 4.97 -21.88 -19.98
N ILE A 690 5.76 -22.94 -19.80
CA ILE A 690 7.05 -22.94 -19.14
C ILE A 690 8.04 -23.73 -20.00
N MET A 691 9.28 -23.26 -20.08
CA MET A 691 10.39 -24.05 -20.58
C MET A 691 11.09 -24.71 -19.39
N ASP A 692 10.90 -26.02 -19.24
CA ASP A 692 11.45 -26.77 -18.10
C ASP A 692 12.95 -27.07 -18.30
N ASP A 693 13.39 -27.24 -19.55
CA ASP A 693 14.75 -27.63 -19.83
C ASP A 693 15.74 -26.45 -19.74
N PRO A 694 16.89 -26.66 -19.06
CA PRO A 694 17.98 -25.70 -19.01
C PRO A 694 18.46 -25.26 -20.40
N ASP A 695 18.53 -23.96 -20.63
CA ASP A 695 18.88 -23.35 -21.92
C ASP A 695 18.05 -23.87 -23.12
N GLY A 696 16.89 -24.48 -22.85
CA GLY A 696 15.95 -24.96 -23.85
C GLY A 696 15.34 -23.80 -24.62
N LYS A 697 15.02 -24.02 -25.89
CA LYS A 697 14.41 -23.01 -26.76
C LYS A 697 13.30 -23.64 -27.60
N ALA A 698 12.13 -23.01 -27.61
CA ALA A 698 11.01 -23.37 -28.46
C ALA A 698 10.39 -22.13 -29.08
N ASP A 699 10.03 -22.25 -30.36
CA ASP A 699 9.13 -21.33 -31.05
C ASP A 699 7.73 -21.98 -31.02
N ILE A 700 6.71 -21.24 -30.58
CA ILE A 700 5.35 -21.72 -30.35
C ILE A 700 4.36 -20.79 -31.05
N ASP A 701 3.42 -21.37 -31.78
CA ASP A 701 2.36 -20.64 -32.48
C ASP A 701 1.05 -21.46 -32.53
N SER A 702 -0.05 -20.80 -32.89
CA SER A 702 -1.36 -21.39 -33.18
C SER A 702 -1.86 -22.24 -32.01
N MET A 703 -1.71 -21.70 -30.79
CA MET A 703 -2.15 -22.37 -29.58
C MET A 703 -3.67 -22.34 -29.46
N SER A 704 -4.24 -23.45 -29.04
CA SER A 704 -5.66 -23.61 -28.75
C SER A 704 -5.81 -24.39 -27.46
N LEU A 705 -6.62 -23.86 -26.54
CA LEU A 705 -6.98 -24.54 -25.29
C LEU A 705 -8.50 -24.62 -25.26
N THR A 706 -9.06 -25.81 -25.43
CA THR A 706 -10.51 -26.00 -25.56
C THR A 706 -11.07 -26.80 -24.40
N ASP A 707 -12.30 -26.48 -24.01
CA ASP A 707 -13.13 -27.30 -23.12
C ASP A 707 -14.44 -27.71 -23.81
N SER A 708 -15.39 -28.24 -23.03
CA SER A 708 -16.71 -28.64 -23.57
C SER A 708 -17.54 -27.51 -24.18
N ARG A 709 -17.17 -26.23 -23.96
CA ARG A 709 -17.87 -25.04 -24.47
C ARG A 709 -17.14 -24.35 -25.62
N GLY A 710 -15.85 -24.63 -25.82
CA GLY A 710 -15.07 -24.09 -26.92
C GLY A 710 -13.70 -23.57 -26.48
N GLU A 711 -13.18 -22.61 -27.23
CA GLU A 711 -11.86 -22.02 -27.03
C GLU A 711 -11.81 -21.17 -25.74
N LEU A 712 -10.73 -21.33 -24.97
CA LEU A 712 -10.46 -20.61 -23.73
C LEU A 712 -9.39 -19.52 -23.92
N LEU A 713 -8.51 -19.61 -24.92
CA LEU A 713 -7.53 -18.57 -25.23
C LEU A 713 -8.14 -17.50 -26.14
N SER A 714 -7.94 -16.24 -25.78
CA SER A 714 -8.35 -15.07 -26.56
C SER A 714 -7.36 -14.70 -27.67
N ASN A 715 -6.09 -15.07 -27.54
CA ASN A 715 -5.03 -14.71 -28.50
C ASN A 715 -3.95 -15.80 -28.63
N GLY A 716 -4.34 -17.02 -29.05
CA GLY A 716 -3.42 -18.15 -29.15
C GLY A 716 -2.49 -18.16 -30.38
N ASN A 717 -2.82 -17.39 -31.42
CA ASN A 717 -2.07 -17.29 -32.68
C ASN A 717 -1.22 -16.01 -32.80
N PHE A 718 -1.16 -15.20 -31.74
CA PHE A 718 -0.39 -13.95 -31.68
C PHE A 718 -0.71 -12.91 -32.77
N SER A 719 -1.85 -13.02 -33.45
CA SER A 719 -2.27 -12.04 -34.48
C SER A 719 -2.51 -10.63 -33.92
N GLN A 720 -2.67 -10.50 -32.60
CA GLN A 720 -2.75 -9.24 -31.87
C GLN A 720 -1.47 -8.96 -31.05
N GLY A 721 -0.34 -9.55 -31.47
CA GLY A 721 0.91 -9.57 -30.73
C GLY A 721 0.77 -10.28 -29.38
N LEU A 722 1.28 -9.68 -28.30
CA LEU A 722 1.18 -10.25 -26.94
C LEU A 722 -0.06 -9.79 -26.16
N ALA A 723 -1.12 -9.34 -26.84
CA ALA A 723 -2.39 -9.06 -26.17
C ALA A 723 -2.83 -10.24 -25.30
N HIS A 724 -3.17 -9.97 -24.04
CA HIS A 724 -3.55 -10.94 -23.01
C HIS A 724 -2.44 -11.86 -22.46
N TRP A 725 -1.26 -11.87 -23.08
CA TRP A 725 -0.11 -12.64 -22.59
C TRP A 725 0.71 -11.80 -21.62
N PHE A 726 0.97 -12.38 -20.45
CA PHE A 726 1.70 -11.72 -19.37
C PHE A 726 2.64 -12.72 -18.71
N PHE A 727 3.84 -12.29 -18.36
CA PHE A 727 4.83 -13.19 -17.76
C PHE A 727 4.94 -13.02 -16.24
N SER A 728 5.41 -14.05 -15.54
CA SER A 728 5.69 -13.99 -14.10
C SER A 728 6.87 -14.89 -13.72
N SER A 729 7.56 -14.51 -12.64
CA SER A 729 8.55 -15.32 -11.91
C SER A 729 8.16 -15.33 -10.42
N ASP A 730 7.79 -16.49 -9.91
CA ASP A 730 6.97 -16.56 -8.68
C ASP A 730 7.78 -16.42 -7.39
N ARG A 731 9.02 -16.92 -7.38
CA ARG A 731 9.88 -16.97 -6.19
C ARG A 731 11.30 -16.46 -6.41
N ASN A 732 11.80 -16.41 -7.65
CA ASN A 732 13.11 -15.85 -7.96
C ASN A 732 13.00 -14.38 -8.38
N HIS A 733 13.35 -13.47 -7.48
CA HIS A 733 13.14 -12.02 -7.65
C HIS A 733 14.44 -11.18 -7.65
N LEU A 734 15.59 -11.77 -7.31
CA LEU A 734 16.87 -11.04 -7.24
C LEU A 734 17.38 -10.62 -8.63
N PRO A 735 17.31 -11.46 -9.68
CA PRO A 735 17.77 -11.06 -11.02
C PRO A 735 16.95 -9.91 -11.62
N TRP A 736 15.72 -9.73 -11.14
CA TRP A 736 14.79 -8.73 -11.65
C TRP A 736 14.93 -7.36 -10.98
N HIS A 737 15.51 -7.31 -9.78
CA HIS A 737 15.58 -6.10 -8.96
C HIS A 737 16.88 -6.02 -8.18
N ILE A 738 17.52 -4.85 -8.20
CA ILE A 738 18.71 -4.59 -7.36
C ILE A 738 18.37 -4.52 -5.86
N LYS A 739 17.08 -4.45 -5.50
CA LYS A 739 16.58 -4.46 -4.12
C LYS A 739 17.11 -3.35 -3.21
N ASN A 740 17.40 -2.19 -3.80
CA ASN A 740 17.71 -0.96 -3.07
C ASN A 740 17.52 0.25 -4.00
N MET A 741 16.72 1.23 -3.60
CA MET A 741 16.37 2.40 -4.41
C MET A 741 17.56 3.32 -4.69
N ALA A 742 18.48 3.50 -3.74
CA ALA A 742 19.66 4.33 -3.96
C ALA A 742 20.63 3.67 -4.94
N LEU A 743 20.84 2.35 -4.80
CA LEU A 743 21.65 1.57 -5.73
C LEU A 743 20.99 1.47 -7.11
N HIS A 744 19.66 1.38 -7.18
CA HIS A 744 18.91 1.44 -8.44
C HIS A 744 19.20 2.75 -9.18
N VAL A 745 19.10 3.89 -8.50
CA VAL A 745 19.38 5.20 -9.11
C VAL A 745 20.85 5.35 -9.46
N LEU A 746 21.77 4.83 -8.63
CA LEU A 746 23.20 4.76 -8.95
C LEU A 746 23.45 3.93 -10.21
N PHE A 747 22.83 2.76 -10.31
CA PHE A 747 23.00 1.86 -11.43
C PHE A 747 22.52 2.50 -12.74
N GLU A 748 21.36 3.15 -12.71
CA GLU A 748 20.73 3.67 -13.92
C GLU A 748 21.20 5.06 -14.31
N GLN A 749 21.41 5.97 -13.34
CA GLN A 749 21.73 7.38 -13.58
C GLN A 749 23.11 7.79 -13.04
N GLY A 750 23.84 6.88 -12.41
CA GLY A 750 25.16 7.14 -11.84
C GLY A 750 25.12 8.03 -10.60
N VAL A 751 26.33 8.40 -10.15
CA VAL A 751 26.51 9.32 -9.01
C VAL A 751 25.81 10.65 -9.26
N LEU A 752 25.75 11.15 -10.49
CA LEU A 752 25.07 12.41 -10.81
C LEU A 752 23.58 12.34 -10.52
N GLY A 753 22.88 11.34 -11.07
CA GLY A 753 21.44 11.19 -10.83
C GLY A 753 21.11 10.92 -9.36
N LEU A 754 21.92 10.08 -8.70
CA LEU A 754 21.76 9.82 -7.26
C LEU A 754 21.95 11.10 -6.42
N ALA A 755 22.99 11.89 -6.70
CA ALA A 755 23.25 13.13 -5.96
C ALA A 755 22.11 14.15 -6.14
N VAL A 756 21.58 14.28 -7.36
CA VAL A 756 20.45 15.18 -7.64
C VAL A 756 19.18 14.71 -6.92
N LEU A 757 18.84 13.42 -7.01
CA LEU A 757 17.67 12.88 -6.32
C LEU A 757 17.80 13.01 -4.79
N ALA A 758 18.97 12.67 -4.24
CA ALA A 758 19.25 12.84 -2.81
C ALA A 758 19.13 14.31 -2.38
N GLY A 759 19.61 15.24 -3.21
CA GLY A 759 19.46 16.67 -3.01
C GLY A 759 17.99 17.12 -3.00
N LEU A 760 17.17 16.62 -3.93
CA LEU A 760 15.72 16.90 -3.97
C LEU A 760 15.03 16.38 -2.70
N VAL A 761 15.30 15.14 -2.29
CA VAL A 761 14.73 14.51 -1.09
C VAL A 761 15.15 15.27 0.17
N LEU A 762 16.44 15.57 0.32
CA LEU A 762 16.96 16.33 1.47
C LEU A 762 16.31 17.72 1.54
N LEU A 763 16.20 18.42 0.41
CA LEU A 763 15.56 19.72 0.34
C LEU A 763 14.08 19.66 0.75
N VAL A 764 13.35 18.62 0.34
CA VAL A 764 11.98 18.39 0.80
C VAL A 764 11.94 18.27 2.32
N LEU A 765 12.74 17.38 2.90
CA LEU A 765 12.73 17.15 4.35
C LEU A 765 13.10 18.42 5.13
N LEU A 766 14.10 19.18 4.67
CA LEU A 766 14.47 20.46 5.26
C LEU A 766 13.35 21.50 5.15
N ARG A 767 12.68 21.59 3.99
CA ARG A 767 11.60 22.56 3.77
C ARG A 767 10.36 22.27 4.59
N LEU A 768 9.97 21.00 4.71
CA LEU A 768 8.79 20.56 5.45
C LEU A 768 9.05 20.52 6.97
N SER A 769 10.31 20.39 7.40
CA SER A 769 10.64 20.35 8.84
C SER A 769 10.99 21.73 9.40
N PHE A 770 11.80 22.50 8.67
CA PHE A 770 12.41 23.73 9.17
C PHE A 770 12.16 24.96 8.30
N GLY A 771 11.87 24.78 7.00
CA GLY A 771 11.72 25.86 6.02
C GLY A 771 10.29 26.39 5.85
N ARG A 772 10.03 27.00 4.68
CA ARG A 772 8.77 27.71 4.37
C ARG A 772 7.52 26.81 4.29
N GLY A 773 7.70 25.50 4.14
CA GLY A 773 6.61 24.52 4.10
C GLY A 773 6.21 24.02 5.48
N ARG A 774 7.01 24.30 6.53
CA ARG A 774 6.88 23.64 7.84
C ARG A 774 5.58 23.87 8.57
N ASP A 775 4.84 24.92 8.23
CA ASP A 775 3.55 25.27 8.83
C ASP A 775 2.39 25.02 7.85
N GLN A 776 2.66 24.37 6.70
CA GLN A 776 1.61 23.94 5.78
C GLN A 776 0.91 22.70 6.37
N PRO A 777 -0.44 22.61 6.29
CA PRO A 777 -1.18 21.56 7.01
C PRO A 777 -0.82 20.11 6.63
N LEU A 778 -0.50 19.82 5.38
CA LEU A 778 -0.11 18.49 4.89
C LEU A 778 1.38 18.17 5.06
N ALA A 779 2.23 19.15 5.38
CA ALA A 779 3.68 18.96 5.51
C ALA A 779 4.09 17.76 6.39
N PRO A 780 3.47 17.50 7.56
CA PRO A 780 3.84 16.34 8.38
C PRO A 780 3.51 15.01 7.70
N ALA A 781 2.35 14.92 7.03
CA ALA A 781 1.96 13.70 6.31
C ALA A 781 2.89 13.43 5.13
N MET A 782 3.27 14.47 4.39
CA MET A 782 4.18 14.35 3.24
C MET A 782 5.59 13.94 3.66
N ALA A 783 6.13 14.56 4.72
CA ALA A 783 7.44 14.17 5.26
C ALA A 783 7.41 12.72 5.78
N GLY A 784 6.36 12.34 6.51
CA GLY A 784 6.18 10.96 6.97
C GLY A 784 6.06 9.96 5.82
N ALA A 785 5.33 10.30 4.76
CA ALA A 785 5.17 9.47 3.57
C ALA A 785 6.49 9.27 2.84
N ILE A 786 7.26 10.34 2.62
CA ILE A 786 8.56 10.27 1.95
C ILE A 786 9.55 9.47 2.80
N VAL A 787 9.64 9.71 4.11
CA VAL A 787 10.54 8.94 4.99
C VAL A 787 10.14 7.47 5.03
N GLY A 788 8.84 7.14 5.15
CA GLY A 788 8.36 5.77 5.08
C GLY A 788 8.72 5.10 3.75
N PHE A 789 8.52 5.78 2.63
CA PHE A 789 8.90 5.28 1.31
C PHE A 789 10.40 5.02 1.18
N LEU A 790 11.24 5.92 1.69
CA LEU A 790 12.70 5.73 1.73
C LEU A 790 13.10 4.54 2.60
N CYS A 791 12.39 4.28 3.70
CA CYS A 791 12.62 3.10 4.53
C CYS A 791 12.34 1.80 3.76
N VAL A 792 11.26 1.73 2.98
CA VAL A 792 11.02 0.58 2.08
C VAL A 792 12.11 0.53 1.00
N GLY A 793 12.44 1.68 0.40
CA GLY A 793 13.45 1.82 -0.64
C GLY A 793 14.88 1.47 -0.19
N ALA A 794 15.16 1.39 1.10
CA ALA A 794 16.43 0.86 1.61
C ALA A 794 16.60 -0.66 1.33
N PHE A 795 15.50 -1.37 1.07
CA PHE A 795 15.46 -2.81 0.86
C PHE A 795 14.75 -3.24 -0.43
N ASP A 796 14.24 -2.31 -1.23
CA ASP A 796 13.69 -2.63 -2.55
C ASP A 796 13.96 -1.51 -3.57
N SER A 797 13.94 -1.85 -4.86
CA SER A 797 13.87 -0.86 -5.93
C SER A 797 12.40 -0.50 -6.13
N LEU A 798 12.06 0.78 -5.90
CA LEU A 798 10.68 1.27 -5.96
C LEU A 798 10.42 2.22 -7.12
N LEU A 799 11.48 2.66 -7.79
CA LEU A 799 11.40 3.65 -8.88
C LEU A 799 11.34 2.99 -10.27
N ASP A 800 11.73 1.72 -10.37
CA ASP A 800 11.51 0.80 -11.51
C ASP A 800 10.05 0.34 -11.65
N VAL A 801 9.20 0.73 -10.69
CA VAL A 801 7.76 0.46 -10.61
C VAL A 801 7.01 1.75 -10.98
N PRO A 802 6.50 1.91 -12.21
CA PRO A 802 6.09 3.23 -12.71
C PRO A 802 4.94 3.87 -11.92
N ARG A 803 3.92 3.10 -11.50
CA ARG A 803 2.77 3.66 -10.75
C ARG A 803 3.16 4.17 -9.37
N VAL A 804 4.01 3.41 -8.68
CA VAL A 804 4.52 3.75 -7.35
C VAL A 804 5.53 4.89 -7.43
N GLY A 805 6.44 4.85 -8.41
CA GLY A 805 7.35 5.94 -8.73
C GLY A 805 6.60 7.23 -9.05
N TRP A 806 5.51 7.16 -9.81
CA TRP A 806 4.69 8.32 -10.14
C TRP A 806 4.07 8.94 -8.88
N ALA A 807 3.48 8.14 -7.99
CA ALA A 807 2.95 8.64 -6.73
C ALA A 807 4.03 9.28 -5.84
N PHE A 808 5.23 8.68 -5.77
CA PHE A 808 6.39 9.26 -5.07
C PHE A 808 6.78 10.62 -5.67
N PHE A 809 6.95 10.70 -7.00
CA PHE A 809 7.34 11.96 -7.65
C PHE A 809 6.28 13.03 -7.55
N VAL A 810 4.98 12.69 -7.60
CA VAL A 810 3.89 13.63 -7.31
C VAL A 810 4.04 14.22 -5.92
N LEU A 811 4.22 13.39 -4.89
CA LEU A 811 4.40 13.85 -3.51
C LEU A 811 5.69 14.65 -3.32
N LEU A 812 6.79 14.26 -3.96
CA LEU A 812 8.06 14.99 -3.98
C LEU A 812 7.87 16.39 -4.58
N LEU A 813 7.24 16.48 -5.76
CA LEU A 813 7.01 17.73 -6.50
C LEU A 813 6.06 18.68 -5.75
N PHE A 814 5.00 18.17 -5.12
CA PHE A 814 4.18 18.98 -4.22
C PHE A 814 5.02 19.51 -3.05
N SER A 815 5.77 18.64 -2.38
CA SER A 815 6.57 18.98 -1.19
C SER A 815 7.62 20.05 -1.48
N LEU A 816 8.24 20.00 -2.66
CA LEU A 816 9.20 21.01 -3.14
C LEU A 816 8.56 22.37 -3.41
N GLY A 817 7.25 22.43 -3.68
CA GLY A 817 6.53 23.67 -3.94
C GLY A 817 5.85 24.25 -2.70
N LEU A 818 5.52 23.44 -1.69
CA LEU A 818 4.63 23.84 -0.59
C LEU A 818 5.15 25.05 0.20
N ARG A 819 4.20 25.92 0.55
CA ARG A 819 4.32 27.08 1.44
C ARG A 819 3.14 27.15 2.39
N ALA A 820 3.37 27.60 3.61
CA ALA A 820 2.32 27.87 4.58
C ALA A 820 1.59 29.18 4.25
N LEU A 821 0.25 29.17 4.21
CA LEU A 821 -0.52 30.40 4.22
C LEU A 821 -0.61 30.94 5.66
N PRO A 822 -0.66 32.27 5.86
CA PRO A 822 -0.95 32.85 7.17
C PRO A 822 -2.26 32.28 7.74
N GLY A 823 -2.23 31.79 8.98
CA GLY A 823 -3.43 31.23 9.64
C GLY A 823 -3.84 29.80 9.23
N ALA A 824 -3.19 29.17 8.25
CA ALA A 824 -3.61 27.84 7.74
C ALA A 824 -3.57 26.72 8.78
N VAL A 825 -2.70 26.84 9.80
CA VAL A 825 -2.64 25.89 10.92
C VAL A 825 -3.85 26.06 11.85
N ALA A 826 -4.41 27.27 11.94
CA ALA A 826 -5.48 27.59 12.87
C ALA A 826 -6.87 27.19 12.36
N GLU A 827 -7.13 27.36 11.06
CA GLU A 827 -8.40 26.97 10.43
C GLU A 827 -8.60 25.44 10.36
N ARG A 828 -7.51 24.66 10.49
CA ARG A 828 -7.50 23.20 10.27
C ARG A 828 -6.95 22.39 11.46
N ALA A 829 -6.75 23.03 12.62
CA ALA A 829 -6.44 22.40 13.91
C ALA A 829 -7.72 21.99 14.63
#